data_AF-A0A4Y8V7S7-F1
#
_entry.id   AF-A0A4Y8V7S7-F1
#
_cell.length_a   1.000
_cell.length_b   1.000
_cell.length_c   1.000
_cell.angle_alpha   90.00
_cell.angle_beta   90.00
_cell.angle_gamma   90.00
#
_symmetry.space_group_name_H-M   'P 1'
#
loop_
_entity.id
_entity.type
_entity.pdbx_description
1 polymer ?
#
loop_
_entity_poly.entity_id
_entity_poly.type
_entity_poly.pdbx_seq_one_letter_code
_entity_poly.pdbx_strand_id
1 'polypeptide(L)'
;MTTGVLEQRPLYTKGDYVYGGGKGKDTDGDGKKEIDCSTLVWEMLKAAGYNVPYNNTALLKTNVDNYDVIEWKDVLPGDIALWPTHTGFVEDIDVENRSGNFFGSQNSTGPASAKFGNGSNYWRMPIKFLRVKEIFKTGSQPASTPAPTPTAPTAPAAAPIMNFQFPFRKADGTQFKDSEEVFKALEGETSGNFLLGNHGFWHGGIHISHRIAPQCMRDEPIRCIGDGVVVAYRLNEDYLATAFEASNSTEALKYSNSFCLVRHDYKSPPNKEVTPNTKNELVFYSLYMHLLPYDRYADDPEQPSAPKIKMIASGFKARSDILGASGCVEYGSISAGTEIEIIEEHSDHVHAKGKLIKGTVGGRTPGQDFWFAYKQNGIAYPRGDGSPSWSAITAPERKKPDYWKGKVRAVVSGTGLTLRAAPSTQSHGALAGAAIRQVNSLGQNADLVLCTNSIIEFDSGKVFSLKIGSKFFKMAECSFVPSTSGAATGLKSHSTPVPATFWACVEKPYVQLQGLVPTEFDKVVPMDTAIRAGDTIGFLGLNETLAGPDGGVSRSYQVHVEIFSADSKIEDFLKNKANVKQGSQYLHLPANTNLRSKPPQTGVVTISNESFVELGKAVLYKDTEEWYEITIIDNAESKTGLLKKEGAKLLSQHDWEKLGFRVVKESNSNSDGFLDPGDMPEFFQALYKDLDKFGNDDKKVTPEDFPIALKNVEFRNHWSKLIAYHPTEWKSKSDSAKWARLDTLLEEYPSVLKHEKERIDSLIFWDDPIIQSKGLGDGVVWHFHPIAFLGNQIGGRGKIKITVEMLKKVFDGIKNSTEQDDLLAEVASQINENCERYKLDTPLRLSHFFAQVRQEIGSKCAVVEDFTYGVEGLKGTFGYFRDNPSEATVYGYPGTTKYVSHSNQVAIANRAYGERLGNDSIASGEGWKYRGRGLKHLTGKANYKAFKDYHKNFWGEEVDFVGNPDILHTQYQYSVRSGVYFWLKNNLFVEADKGDAEANVNAITAIINLGTDSYDKRRAHFKRIYHVEKIFDSI
;
A
#
# COMPACT_ATOMS: atom_id res chain seq x y z
N MET A 1 28.00 -0.78 9.90
CA MET A 1 28.22 -1.54 11.15
C MET A 1 29.02 -0.64 12.06
N THR A 2 28.50 -0.29 13.23
CA THR A 2 29.24 0.43 14.27
C THR A 2 30.19 -0.56 14.95
N THR A 3 31.39 -0.13 15.34
CA THR A 3 32.39 -1.02 15.97
C THR A 3 31.97 -1.53 17.36
N GLY A 4 30.81 -1.10 17.88
CA GLY A 4 30.34 -1.35 19.26
C GLY A 4 31.06 -0.53 20.33
N VAL A 5 32.07 0.26 19.94
CA VAL A 5 32.99 0.95 20.85
C VAL A 5 32.37 2.21 21.45
N LEU A 6 31.67 3.03 20.66
CA LEU A 6 31.02 4.26 21.16
C LEU A 6 29.90 3.96 22.18
N GLU A 7 29.29 2.78 22.10
CA GLU A 7 28.25 2.34 23.05
C GLU A 7 28.83 2.12 24.47
N GLN A 8 30.16 1.99 24.60
CA GLN A 8 30.84 1.88 25.89
C GLN A 8 31.05 3.25 26.58
N ARG A 9 30.80 4.37 25.89
CA ARG A 9 30.98 5.73 26.41
C ARG A 9 30.33 5.99 27.79
N PRO A 10 29.11 5.49 28.11
CA PRO A 10 28.50 5.69 29.43
C PRO A 10 29.29 5.06 30.59
N LEU A 11 30.24 4.17 30.33
CA LEU A 11 31.12 3.60 31.36
C LEU A 11 32.27 4.54 31.76
N TYR A 12 32.49 5.62 31.01
CA TYR A 12 33.64 6.53 31.14
C TYR A 12 33.17 7.99 31.29
N THR A 13 32.31 8.25 32.27
CA THR A 13 31.71 9.58 32.49
C THR A 13 32.56 10.46 33.42
N LYS A 14 32.29 11.77 33.38
CA LYS A 14 33.00 12.82 34.15
C LYS A 14 32.89 12.69 35.69
N GLY A 15 32.02 11.82 36.19
CA GLY A 15 31.86 11.58 37.63
C GLY A 15 32.93 10.67 38.21
N ASP A 16 33.35 9.67 37.44
CA ASP A 16 34.13 8.52 37.93
C ASP A 16 35.61 8.53 37.51
N TYR A 17 35.97 9.39 36.55
CA TYR A 17 37.32 9.42 35.95
C TYR A 17 37.89 10.84 35.85
N VAL A 18 39.21 10.97 36.04
CA VAL A 18 40.00 12.20 35.85
C VAL A 18 41.22 11.95 34.96
N TYR A 19 41.82 13.02 34.45
CA TYR A 19 43.04 12.92 33.65
C TYR A 19 44.26 12.64 34.54
N GLY A 20 45.00 11.56 34.26
CA GLY A 20 46.24 11.22 34.97
C GLY A 20 47.31 10.67 34.04
N GLY A 21 48.54 11.15 34.25
CA GLY A 21 49.70 10.83 33.42
C GLY A 21 50.37 9.52 33.81
N GLY A 22 49.77 8.39 33.42
CA GLY A 22 50.48 7.11 33.34
C GLY A 22 50.63 6.33 34.65
N LYS A 23 49.61 5.53 34.96
CA LYS A 23 49.61 4.11 35.38
C LYS A 23 48.19 3.82 35.88
N GLY A 24 47.35 3.26 35.01
CA GLY A 24 45.89 3.16 35.18
C GLY A 24 45.35 2.29 36.33
N LYS A 25 45.72 2.56 37.58
CA LYS A 25 45.09 2.00 38.78
C LYS A 25 45.02 2.93 39.98
N ASP A 26 45.62 4.12 39.93
CA ASP A 26 45.59 5.04 41.07
C ASP A 26 44.35 5.95 41.01
N THR A 27 43.68 6.09 42.15
CA THR A 27 42.61 7.06 42.35
C THR A 27 43.20 8.37 42.85
N ASP A 28 42.71 9.50 42.35
CA ASP A 28 43.08 10.81 42.88
C ASP A 28 42.59 11.00 44.33
N GLY A 29 42.95 12.14 44.95
CA GLY A 29 42.55 12.48 46.32
C GLY A 29 41.03 12.57 46.56
N ASP A 30 40.23 12.58 45.49
CA ASP A 30 38.76 12.63 45.50
C ASP A 30 38.12 11.26 45.16
N GLY A 31 38.93 10.20 45.04
CA GLY A 31 38.47 8.83 44.76
C GLY A 31 38.16 8.54 43.29
N LYS A 32 38.51 9.43 42.35
CA LYS A 32 38.26 9.26 40.91
C LYS A 32 39.42 8.53 40.23
N LYS A 33 39.11 7.68 39.25
CA LYS A 33 40.12 6.88 38.55
C LYS A 33 40.88 7.73 37.52
N GLU A 34 42.20 7.70 37.58
CA GLU A 34 43.04 8.35 36.57
C GLU A 34 43.09 7.54 35.25
N ILE A 35 42.78 8.19 34.12
CA ILE A 35 42.83 7.55 32.80
C ILE A 35 43.45 8.45 31.72
N ASP A 36 44.49 7.93 31.04
CA ASP A 36 45.09 8.58 29.87
C ASP A 36 44.35 8.22 28.55
N CYS A 37 44.65 8.92 27.46
CA CYS A 37 43.87 8.83 26.23
C CYS A 37 44.04 7.49 25.50
N SER A 38 45.25 6.92 25.54
CA SER A 38 45.52 5.59 25.00
C SER A 38 44.94 4.48 25.87
N THR A 39 44.93 4.66 27.20
CA THR A 39 44.30 3.73 28.13
C THR A 39 42.78 3.72 27.96
N LEU A 40 42.15 4.89 27.76
CA LEU A 40 40.73 4.99 27.40
C LEU A 40 40.41 4.22 26.11
N VAL A 41 41.21 4.43 25.06
CA VAL A 41 41.02 3.70 23.78
C VAL A 41 41.15 2.19 23.97
N TRP A 42 42.15 1.74 24.71
CA TRP A 42 42.36 0.31 24.96
C TRP A 42 41.24 -0.33 25.80
N GLU A 43 40.80 0.32 26.89
CA GLU A 43 39.73 -0.22 27.73
C GLU A 43 38.38 -0.24 27.01
N MET A 44 38.05 0.79 26.22
CA MET A 44 36.82 0.81 25.42
C MET A 44 36.83 -0.24 24.31
N LEU A 45 37.98 -0.50 23.67
CA LEU A 45 38.12 -1.62 22.72
C LEU A 45 37.92 -2.96 23.42
N LYS A 46 38.50 -3.14 24.61
CA LYS A 46 38.35 -4.37 25.40
C LYS A 46 36.91 -4.58 25.86
N ALA A 47 36.24 -3.52 26.32
CA ALA A 47 34.82 -3.55 26.69
C ALA A 47 33.91 -3.87 25.49
N ALA A 48 34.30 -3.42 24.29
CA ALA A 48 33.63 -3.76 23.03
C ALA A 48 34.02 -5.16 22.48
N GLY A 49 34.81 -5.95 23.24
CA GLY A 49 35.15 -7.33 22.90
C GLY A 49 36.37 -7.50 21.99
N TYR A 50 37.24 -6.50 21.86
CA TYR A 50 38.51 -6.65 21.13
C TYR A 50 39.67 -7.04 22.06
N ASN A 51 40.38 -8.10 21.69
CA ASN A 51 41.62 -8.55 22.30
C ASN A 51 42.82 -8.05 21.49
N VAL A 52 43.19 -6.80 21.74
CA VAL A 52 44.39 -6.16 21.19
C VAL A 52 45.37 -5.79 22.32
N PRO A 53 46.69 -5.86 22.06
CA PRO A 53 47.67 -5.40 23.05
C PRO A 53 47.48 -3.90 23.31
N TYR A 54 47.84 -3.47 24.53
CA TYR A 54 47.86 -2.05 24.85
C TYR A 54 48.97 -1.36 24.03
N ASN A 55 48.57 -0.37 23.24
CA ASN A 55 49.47 0.52 22.53
C ASN A 55 49.24 1.95 23.01
N ASN A 56 50.28 2.59 23.53
CA ASN A 56 50.23 4.01 23.83
C ASN A 56 50.10 4.84 22.52
N THR A 57 49.78 6.12 22.64
CA THR A 57 49.56 7.00 21.48
C THR A 57 50.76 7.06 20.52
N ALA A 58 51.99 6.91 21.01
CA ALA A 58 53.18 6.86 20.14
C ALA A 58 53.25 5.55 19.34
N LEU A 59 52.97 4.41 19.97
CA LEU A 59 52.94 3.10 19.33
C LEU A 59 51.80 2.97 18.31
N LEU A 60 50.61 3.53 18.58
CA LEU A 60 49.50 3.53 17.61
C LEU A 60 49.84 4.24 16.28
N LYS A 61 50.85 5.12 16.26
CA LYS A 61 51.28 5.77 15.01
C LYS A 61 52.07 4.82 14.11
N THR A 62 52.92 3.99 14.70
CA THR A 62 53.95 3.20 14.01
C THR A 62 53.59 1.72 13.92
N ASN A 63 52.90 1.17 14.92
CA ASN A 63 52.44 -0.22 14.95
C ASN A 63 50.91 -0.25 14.75
N VAL A 64 50.50 -0.58 13.52
CA VAL A 64 49.10 -0.73 13.12
C VAL A 64 48.76 -2.17 12.77
N ASP A 65 49.52 -3.16 13.23
CA ASP A 65 49.33 -4.56 12.85
C ASP A 65 47.90 -5.05 13.18
N ASN A 66 47.34 -4.51 14.27
CA ASN A 66 45.99 -4.80 14.74
C ASN A 66 44.89 -3.91 14.14
N TYR A 67 45.23 -2.97 13.26
CA TYR A 67 44.33 -1.92 12.78
C TYR A 67 44.39 -1.71 11.26
N ASP A 68 43.26 -1.41 10.63
CA ASP A 68 43.20 -0.89 9.27
C ASP A 68 43.35 0.64 9.32
N VAL A 69 44.16 1.20 8.43
CA VAL A 69 44.30 2.66 8.27
C VAL A 69 43.16 3.14 7.38
N ILE A 70 42.33 4.05 7.90
CA ILE A 70 41.11 4.50 7.22
C ILE A 70 41.34 5.86 6.57
N GLU A 71 41.01 5.94 5.29
CA GLU A 71 41.00 7.20 4.55
C GLU A 71 39.87 8.12 5.02
N TRP A 72 40.11 9.44 5.04
CA TRP A 72 39.19 10.45 5.60
C TRP A 72 37.72 10.29 5.20
N LYS A 73 37.44 9.95 3.93
CA LYS A 73 36.08 9.82 3.39
C LYS A 73 35.34 8.55 3.86
N ASP A 74 36.07 7.58 4.39
CA ASP A 74 35.59 6.24 4.77
C ASP A 74 35.61 6.04 6.31
N VAL A 75 35.95 7.10 7.05
CA VAL A 75 35.91 7.14 8.52
C VAL A 75 34.46 7.02 8.98
N LEU A 76 34.23 6.15 9.95
CA LEU A 76 32.93 5.91 10.56
C LEU A 76 32.97 6.24 12.07
N PRO A 77 31.82 6.53 12.69
CA PRO A 77 31.70 6.56 14.13
C PRO A 77 32.25 5.29 14.78
N GLY A 78 33.16 5.45 15.74
CA GLY A 78 33.86 4.38 16.43
C GLY A 78 35.24 4.03 15.88
N ASP A 79 35.71 4.71 14.82
CA ASP A 79 37.11 4.68 14.41
C ASP A 79 37.98 5.53 15.35
N ILE A 80 39.24 5.16 15.51
CA ILE A 80 40.21 5.86 16.35
C ILE A 80 40.77 7.05 15.57
N ALA A 81 40.59 8.26 16.08
CA ALA A 81 41.25 9.47 15.63
C ALA A 81 42.58 9.65 16.37
N LEU A 82 43.68 9.80 15.63
CA LEU A 82 45.04 9.90 16.18
C LEU A 82 45.68 11.27 15.89
N TRP A 83 46.25 11.89 16.92
CA TRP A 83 47.01 13.15 16.88
C TRP A 83 48.47 12.93 17.31
N PRO A 84 49.37 13.94 17.17
CA PRO A 84 50.76 13.81 17.60
C PRO A 84 50.94 13.42 19.08
N THR A 85 50.04 13.79 19.98
CA THR A 85 50.17 13.48 21.41
C THR A 85 48.88 12.92 22.00
N HIS A 86 47.84 12.71 21.19
CA HIS A 86 46.51 12.32 21.68
C HIS A 86 45.81 11.29 20.80
N THR A 87 44.84 10.57 21.36
CA THR A 87 43.99 9.63 20.63
C THR A 87 42.57 9.60 21.21
N GLY A 88 41.57 9.24 20.40
CA GLY A 88 40.18 9.08 20.84
C GLY A 88 39.31 8.44 19.75
N PHE A 89 38.00 8.34 19.95
CA PHE A 89 37.08 7.76 18.97
C PHE A 89 36.25 8.81 18.25
N VAL A 90 36.16 8.73 16.93
CA VAL A 90 35.27 9.56 16.11
C VAL A 90 33.82 9.27 16.50
N GLU A 91 33.04 10.30 16.80
CA GLU A 91 31.61 10.21 17.13
C GLU A 91 30.75 10.49 15.92
N ASP A 92 31.17 11.45 15.10
CA ASP A 92 30.56 11.81 13.82
C ASP A 92 31.59 12.52 12.94
N ILE A 93 31.30 12.57 11.65
CA ILE A 93 32.15 13.17 10.63
C ILE A 93 31.33 13.99 9.64
N ASP A 94 31.80 15.20 9.36
CA ASP A 94 31.36 16.05 8.26
C ASP A 94 32.47 16.02 7.19
N VAL A 95 32.30 15.09 6.25
CA VAL A 95 33.28 14.81 5.19
C VAL A 95 33.49 16.02 4.28
N GLU A 96 32.43 16.81 4.04
CA GLU A 96 32.45 17.98 3.15
C GLU A 96 33.22 19.15 3.79
N ASN A 97 32.98 19.43 5.07
CA ASN A 97 33.64 20.53 5.77
C ASN A 97 35.02 20.17 6.32
N ARG A 98 35.52 18.93 6.17
CA ARG A 98 36.74 18.45 6.84
C ARG A 98 36.72 18.69 8.35
N SER A 99 35.63 18.29 9.01
CA SER A 99 35.47 18.39 10.46
C SER A 99 34.70 17.19 11.04
N GLY A 100 34.71 17.03 12.35
CA GLY A 100 33.93 15.98 13.03
C GLY A 100 34.00 16.14 14.54
N ASN A 101 33.30 15.27 15.27
CA ASN A 101 33.40 15.18 16.73
C ASN A 101 34.11 13.89 17.14
N PHE A 102 34.83 13.94 18.27
CA PHE A 102 35.47 12.76 18.84
C PHE A 102 35.31 12.71 20.36
N PHE A 103 35.15 11.50 20.89
CA PHE A 103 35.16 11.18 22.31
C PHE A 103 36.56 10.84 22.78
N GLY A 104 36.91 11.31 23.98
CA GLY A 104 38.22 11.10 24.59
C GLY A 104 39.09 12.35 24.60
N SER A 105 38.54 13.53 24.32
CA SER A 105 39.19 14.79 24.66
C SER A 105 39.34 14.86 26.18
N GLN A 106 40.54 15.16 26.67
CA GLN A 106 40.82 15.18 28.10
C GLN A 106 40.73 16.60 28.62
N ASN A 107 39.75 16.86 29.50
CA ASN A 107 39.66 18.11 30.26
C ASN A 107 39.89 17.81 31.76
N SER A 108 39.89 18.83 32.60
CA SER A 108 40.08 18.72 34.06
C SER A 108 39.02 17.86 34.78
N THR A 109 38.00 17.37 34.07
CA THR A 109 36.90 16.54 34.59
C THR A 109 36.81 15.17 33.90
N GLY A 110 37.84 14.73 33.18
CA GLY A 110 37.90 13.40 32.54
C GLY A 110 37.55 13.40 31.03
N PRO A 111 37.30 12.21 30.43
CA PRO A 111 37.00 12.06 29.01
C PRO A 111 35.73 12.80 28.58
N ALA A 112 35.81 13.55 27.47
CA ALA A 112 34.69 14.29 26.91
C ALA A 112 34.69 14.29 25.38
N SER A 113 33.55 14.65 24.80
CA SER A 113 33.42 14.95 23.37
C SER A 113 34.03 16.31 23.04
N ALA A 114 34.73 16.41 21.92
CA ALA A 114 35.19 17.68 21.35
C ALA A 114 35.14 17.66 19.82
N LYS A 115 35.00 18.85 19.22
CA LYS A 115 35.07 19.02 17.77
C LYS A 115 36.53 19.02 17.31
N PHE A 116 36.82 18.40 16.17
CA PHE A 116 38.10 18.47 15.48
C PHE A 116 37.97 18.91 14.01
N GLY A 117 39.07 19.37 13.42
CA GLY A 117 39.12 19.81 12.03
C GLY A 117 38.65 21.25 11.84
N ASN A 118 38.08 21.56 10.67
CA ASN A 118 37.65 22.92 10.35
C ASN A 118 36.60 23.44 11.36
N GLY A 119 36.85 24.64 11.89
CA GLY A 119 36.01 25.23 12.93
C GLY A 119 36.25 24.69 14.35
N SER A 120 37.30 23.90 14.58
CA SER A 120 37.80 23.61 15.93
C SER A 120 38.93 24.57 16.31
N ASN A 121 38.83 25.19 17.49
CA ASN A 121 39.83 26.13 17.99
C ASN A 121 41.09 25.45 18.57
N TYR A 122 41.02 24.13 18.85
CA TYR A 122 42.09 23.41 19.56
C TYR A 122 42.48 22.10 18.86
N TRP A 123 41.51 21.27 18.48
CA TRP A 123 41.77 19.98 17.86
C TRP A 123 41.84 20.12 16.34
N ARG A 124 43.07 20.18 15.82
CA ARG A 124 43.31 20.14 14.36
C ARG A 124 42.87 18.80 13.77
N MET A 125 42.95 18.65 12.45
CA MET A 125 42.68 17.35 11.81
C MET A 125 43.59 16.25 12.38
N PRO A 126 43.05 15.06 12.73
CA PRO A 126 43.84 13.88 13.06
C PRO A 126 44.86 13.58 11.97
N ILE A 127 46.04 13.11 12.38
CA ILE A 127 47.09 12.68 11.46
C ILE A 127 46.82 11.29 10.87
N LYS A 128 45.93 10.51 11.51
CA LYS A 128 45.57 9.15 11.09
C LYS A 128 44.20 8.76 11.66
N PHE A 129 43.46 7.93 10.93
CA PHE A 129 42.30 7.21 11.44
C PHE A 129 42.57 5.71 11.40
N LEU A 130 42.22 5.02 12.47
CA LEU A 130 42.45 3.57 12.61
C LEU A 130 41.16 2.86 12.97
N ARG A 131 40.89 1.73 12.31
CA ARG A 131 39.81 0.81 12.69
C ARG A 131 40.42 -0.48 13.17
N VAL A 132 40.05 -0.97 14.35
CA VAL A 132 40.56 -2.26 14.84
C VAL A 132 40.10 -3.37 13.89
N LYS A 133 41.02 -4.28 13.50
CA LYS A 133 40.67 -5.39 12.60
C LYS A 133 39.77 -6.37 13.35
N GLU A 134 38.69 -6.79 12.71
CA GLU A 134 37.68 -7.70 13.29
C GLU A 134 38.28 -9.04 13.76
N ILE A 135 39.40 -9.50 13.17
CA ILE A 135 40.12 -10.71 13.58
C ILE A 135 40.66 -10.67 15.03
N PHE A 136 40.69 -9.49 15.66
CA PHE A 136 41.09 -9.36 17.07
C PHE A 136 39.88 -9.31 18.00
N LYS A 137 38.65 -9.42 17.51
CA LYS A 137 37.46 -9.52 18.35
C LYS A 137 37.39 -10.93 18.94
N THR A 138 37.32 -11.05 20.27
CA THR A 138 37.24 -12.36 20.95
C THR A 138 36.11 -13.20 20.36
N GLY A 139 36.46 -14.36 19.81
CA GLY A 139 35.56 -15.20 19.00
C GLY A 139 36.06 -15.43 17.56
N SER A 140 37.21 -14.90 17.15
CA SER A 140 37.76 -15.08 15.80
C SER A 140 39.19 -15.64 15.80
N GLN A 141 39.34 -16.94 15.49
CA GLN A 141 40.55 -17.48 14.83
C GLN A 141 40.22 -18.72 13.98
N PRO A 142 41.01 -19.02 12.92
CA PRO A 142 40.58 -19.76 11.75
C PRO A 142 41.35 -21.07 11.50
N ALA A 143 40.66 -22.16 11.11
CA ALA A 143 41.11 -23.12 10.08
C ALA A 143 40.08 -24.25 9.80
N SER A 144 39.78 -24.41 8.51
CA SER A 144 39.42 -25.61 7.73
C SER A 144 38.64 -26.79 8.36
N THR A 145 37.40 -27.00 7.91
CA THR A 145 36.79 -28.33 7.68
C THR A 145 35.51 -28.27 6.82
N PRO A 146 35.04 -29.40 6.24
CA PRO A 146 34.01 -29.51 5.19
C PRO A 146 32.58 -29.22 5.66
N ALA A 147 31.66 -29.00 4.71
CA ALA A 147 30.21 -28.90 4.94
C ALA A 147 29.66 -30.14 5.70
N PRO A 148 28.56 -30.10 6.51
CA PRO A 148 27.50 -29.08 6.77
C PRO A 148 27.38 -28.70 8.29
N THR A 149 26.71 -27.64 8.76
CA THR A 149 25.25 -27.49 9.07
C THR A 149 25.07 -26.10 9.73
N PRO A 150 24.01 -25.31 9.47
CA PRO A 150 23.88 -23.93 9.93
C PRO A 150 23.25 -23.81 11.33
N THR A 151 23.82 -22.98 12.22
CA THR A 151 23.16 -22.56 13.48
C THR A 151 23.05 -21.03 13.61
N ALA A 152 21.78 -20.61 13.65
CA ALA A 152 21.11 -19.47 14.28
C ALA A 152 21.64 -18.02 14.07
N PRO A 153 20.94 -17.20 13.28
CA PRO A 153 21.20 -15.76 13.14
C PRO A 153 20.67 -14.94 14.33
N THR A 154 21.38 -13.86 14.67
CA THR A 154 20.90 -12.76 15.53
C THR A 154 19.54 -12.23 15.04
N ALA A 155 18.61 -12.03 15.96
CA ALA A 155 17.22 -11.69 15.67
C ALA A 155 17.12 -10.45 14.75
N PRO A 156 16.59 -10.61 13.52
CA PRO A 156 16.38 -9.49 12.61
C PRO A 156 15.28 -8.57 13.16
N ALA A 157 15.37 -7.27 12.88
CA ALA A 157 14.21 -6.39 12.92
C ALA A 157 13.04 -7.12 12.25
N ALA A 158 11.89 -7.20 12.91
CA ALA A 158 10.78 -8.04 12.46
C ALA A 158 10.41 -7.67 11.01
N ALA A 159 10.59 -8.62 10.08
CA ALA A 159 10.12 -8.44 8.71
C ALA A 159 8.64 -8.05 8.74
N PRO A 160 8.21 -7.06 7.93
CA PRO A 160 6.82 -6.63 7.91
C PRO A 160 5.92 -7.83 7.57
N ILE A 161 4.79 -7.93 8.26
CA ILE A 161 3.78 -8.95 8.00
C ILE A 161 3.22 -8.70 6.59
N MET A 162 3.11 -9.76 5.79
CA MET A 162 2.54 -9.73 4.44
C MET A 162 1.14 -9.12 4.46
N ASN A 163 0.88 -8.14 3.60
CA ASN A 163 -0.46 -7.56 3.46
C ASN A 163 -1.31 -8.41 2.52
N PHE A 164 -2.63 -8.36 2.73
CA PHE A 164 -3.64 -9.01 1.90
C PHE A 164 -4.77 -8.05 1.52
N GLN A 165 -5.38 -8.27 0.36
CA GLN A 165 -6.57 -7.58 -0.16
C GLN A 165 -7.41 -8.53 -1.02
N PHE A 166 -8.70 -8.23 -1.20
CA PHE A 166 -9.54 -8.93 -2.17
C PHE A 166 -9.12 -8.59 -3.61
N PRO A 167 -9.31 -9.53 -4.57
CA PRO A 167 -8.78 -9.41 -5.93
C PRO A 167 -9.49 -8.35 -6.80
N PHE A 168 -10.61 -7.80 -6.35
CA PHE A 168 -11.35 -6.74 -7.05
C PHE A 168 -12.00 -5.80 -6.04
N ARG A 169 -12.51 -4.67 -6.53
CA ARG A 169 -13.14 -3.61 -5.72
C ARG A 169 -14.57 -3.35 -6.17
N LYS A 170 -15.32 -2.61 -5.36
CA LYS A 170 -16.65 -2.08 -5.72
C LYS A 170 -16.51 -1.05 -6.85
N ALA A 171 -17.63 -0.73 -7.49
CA ALA A 171 -17.67 0.22 -8.61
C ALA A 171 -17.18 1.64 -8.24
N ASP A 172 -17.21 2.02 -6.97
CA ASP A 172 -16.68 3.30 -6.47
C ASP A 172 -15.17 3.26 -6.13
N GLY A 173 -14.51 2.14 -6.39
CA GLY A 173 -13.09 1.92 -6.13
C GLY A 173 -12.75 1.62 -4.66
N THR A 174 -13.75 1.41 -3.79
CA THR A 174 -13.56 1.02 -2.39
C THR A 174 -13.40 -0.49 -2.22
N GLN A 175 -12.71 -0.91 -1.15
CA GLN A 175 -12.57 -2.32 -0.80
C GLN A 175 -13.88 -2.90 -0.23
N PHE A 176 -14.01 -4.22 -0.34
CA PHE A 176 -15.05 -4.96 0.37
C PHE A 176 -14.78 -4.94 1.87
N LYS A 177 -15.85 -4.84 2.65
CA LYS A 177 -15.79 -4.77 4.11
C LYS A 177 -15.21 -6.06 4.71
N ASP A 178 -15.64 -7.19 4.21
CA ASP A 178 -15.26 -8.53 4.67
C ASP A 178 -15.56 -9.56 3.56
N SER A 179 -15.19 -10.83 3.82
CA SER A 179 -15.41 -11.92 2.87
C SER A 179 -16.89 -12.18 2.58
N GLU A 180 -17.80 -11.87 3.52
CA GLU A 180 -19.24 -12.06 3.31
C GLU A 180 -19.78 -11.13 2.24
N GLU A 181 -19.29 -9.89 2.18
CA GLU A 181 -19.66 -8.97 1.11
C GLU A 181 -19.18 -9.46 -0.27
N VAL A 182 -17.99 -10.08 -0.34
CA VAL A 182 -17.47 -10.66 -1.58
C VAL A 182 -18.26 -11.91 -1.96
N PHE A 183 -18.54 -12.80 -1.01
CA PHE A 183 -19.40 -13.96 -1.25
C PHE A 183 -20.78 -13.56 -1.74
N LYS A 184 -21.34 -12.47 -1.19
CA LYS A 184 -22.62 -11.93 -1.66
C LYS A 184 -22.56 -11.45 -3.11
N ALA A 185 -21.45 -10.86 -3.55
CA ALA A 185 -21.23 -10.51 -4.94
C ALA A 185 -21.13 -11.77 -5.83
N LEU A 186 -20.40 -12.80 -5.37
CA LEU A 186 -20.23 -14.07 -6.07
C LEU A 186 -21.55 -14.85 -6.27
N GLU A 187 -22.60 -14.59 -5.49
CA GLU A 187 -23.93 -15.16 -5.74
C GLU A 187 -24.52 -14.79 -7.12
N GLY A 188 -23.97 -13.76 -7.78
CA GLY A 188 -24.33 -13.37 -9.15
C GLY A 188 -23.59 -14.14 -10.24
N GLU A 189 -22.60 -14.98 -9.89
CA GLU A 189 -21.92 -15.84 -10.86
C GLU A 189 -22.78 -17.06 -11.21
N THR A 190 -22.70 -17.49 -12.46
CA THR A 190 -23.46 -18.63 -12.97
C THR A 190 -22.59 -19.87 -13.21
N SER A 191 -21.27 -19.73 -13.17
CA SER A 191 -20.30 -20.80 -13.46
C SER A 191 -18.92 -20.46 -12.89
N GLY A 192 -17.97 -21.40 -12.97
CA GLY A 192 -16.59 -21.18 -12.51
C GLY A 192 -16.48 -21.10 -10.99
N ASN A 193 -17.23 -21.97 -10.29
CA ASN A 193 -17.21 -22.05 -8.83
C ASN A 193 -16.08 -22.98 -8.37
N PHE A 194 -15.45 -22.65 -7.25
CA PHE A 194 -14.64 -23.62 -6.52
C PHE A 194 -15.59 -24.66 -5.92
N LEU A 195 -15.42 -25.97 -6.07
CA LEU A 195 -14.23 -26.73 -6.45
C LEU A 195 -14.48 -27.61 -7.70
N LEU A 196 -15.63 -27.44 -8.35
CA LEU A 196 -16.10 -28.31 -9.43
C LEU A 196 -16.56 -27.50 -10.63
N GLY A 197 -16.08 -27.90 -11.80
CA GLY A 197 -16.57 -27.48 -13.10
C GLY A 197 -17.62 -28.46 -13.65
N ASN A 198 -17.91 -28.32 -14.94
CA ASN A 198 -18.85 -29.17 -15.65
C ASN A 198 -18.44 -30.64 -15.57
N HIS A 199 -19.43 -31.52 -15.46
CA HIS A 199 -19.26 -32.98 -15.41
C HIS A 199 -18.33 -33.50 -14.28
N GLY A 200 -18.24 -32.77 -13.16
CA GLY A 200 -17.44 -33.18 -12.01
C GLY A 200 -15.93 -32.97 -12.20
N PHE A 201 -15.52 -32.14 -13.16
CA PHE A 201 -14.11 -31.77 -13.32
C PHE A 201 -13.60 -30.95 -12.13
N TRP A 202 -12.38 -31.22 -11.65
CA TRP A 202 -11.77 -30.41 -10.58
C TRP A 202 -11.49 -28.98 -11.05
N HIS A 203 -11.96 -27.98 -10.32
CA HIS A 203 -11.78 -26.57 -10.64
C HIS A 203 -11.13 -25.84 -9.45
N GLY A 204 -9.86 -25.45 -9.62
CA GLY A 204 -9.00 -25.02 -8.51
C GLY A 204 -9.27 -23.60 -7.99
N GLY A 205 -10.05 -22.80 -8.72
CA GLY A 205 -10.23 -21.38 -8.47
C GLY A 205 -11.67 -20.90 -8.55
N ILE A 206 -11.84 -19.60 -8.73
CA ILE A 206 -13.13 -18.94 -8.95
C ILE A 206 -13.08 -18.04 -10.18
N HIS A 207 -14.21 -17.86 -10.85
CA HIS A 207 -14.37 -16.81 -11.85
C HIS A 207 -14.85 -15.51 -11.21
N ILE A 208 -14.33 -14.39 -11.71
CA ILE A 208 -14.86 -13.05 -11.47
C ILE A 208 -15.23 -12.50 -12.84
N SER A 209 -16.53 -12.34 -13.10
CA SER A 209 -17.06 -11.91 -14.38
C SER A 209 -17.63 -10.49 -14.33
N HIS A 210 -17.88 -9.93 -15.52
CA HIS A 210 -18.56 -8.65 -15.69
C HIS A 210 -19.97 -8.60 -15.08
N ARG A 211 -20.58 -9.75 -14.74
CA ARG A 211 -21.90 -9.79 -14.08
C ARG A 211 -21.83 -9.22 -12.67
N ILE A 212 -20.77 -9.57 -11.93
CA ILE A 212 -20.57 -9.14 -10.54
C ILE A 212 -19.61 -7.96 -10.42
N ALA A 213 -18.74 -7.79 -11.41
CA ALA A 213 -17.70 -6.77 -11.42
C ALA A 213 -17.58 -6.09 -12.80
N PRO A 214 -18.66 -5.46 -13.32
CA PRO A 214 -18.63 -4.79 -14.64
C PRO A 214 -17.58 -3.67 -14.72
N GLN A 215 -17.30 -3.00 -13.61
CA GLN A 215 -16.21 -2.03 -13.47
C GLN A 215 -14.84 -2.64 -13.83
N CYS A 216 -14.66 -3.95 -13.66
CA CYS A 216 -13.41 -4.64 -13.95
C CYS A 216 -13.13 -4.86 -15.44
N MET A 217 -14.06 -4.48 -16.31
CA MET A 217 -13.81 -4.41 -17.75
C MET A 217 -12.98 -3.17 -18.12
N ARG A 218 -13.03 -2.08 -17.34
CA ARG A 218 -12.31 -0.84 -17.68
C ARG A 218 -11.92 0.08 -16.54
N ASP A 219 -12.83 0.34 -15.62
CA ASP A 219 -12.70 1.45 -14.68
C ASP A 219 -11.83 1.06 -13.47
N GLU A 220 -11.94 -0.18 -13.00
CA GLU A 220 -11.16 -0.72 -11.87
C GLU A 220 -10.39 -1.97 -12.31
N PRO A 221 -9.11 -2.13 -11.98
CA PRO A 221 -8.39 -3.35 -12.34
C PRO A 221 -8.71 -4.50 -11.38
N ILE A 222 -8.45 -5.72 -11.85
CA ILE A 222 -8.13 -6.86 -10.98
C ILE A 222 -6.79 -6.57 -10.28
N ARG A 223 -6.71 -6.94 -9.00
CA ARG A 223 -5.63 -6.54 -8.10
C ARG A 223 -4.92 -7.72 -7.47
N CYS A 224 -3.65 -7.50 -7.13
CA CYS A 224 -2.83 -8.48 -6.45
C CYS A 224 -3.39 -8.74 -5.05
N ILE A 225 -3.59 -10.00 -4.69
CA ILE A 225 -4.23 -10.38 -3.43
C ILE A 225 -3.31 -10.23 -2.21
N GLY A 226 -2.00 -10.20 -2.42
CA GLY A 226 -1.03 -10.17 -1.34
C GLY A 226 0.32 -9.63 -1.78
N ASP A 227 1.15 -9.21 -0.82
CA ASP A 227 2.54 -8.88 -1.13
C ASP A 227 3.27 -10.13 -1.64
N GLY A 228 4.09 -9.98 -2.68
CA GLY A 228 4.76 -11.12 -3.30
C GLY A 228 5.68 -10.70 -4.43
N VAL A 229 5.97 -11.67 -5.29
CA VAL A 229 6.83 -11.50 -6.46
C VAL A 229 6.11 -12.09 -7.67
N VAL A 230 5.92 -11.29 -8.72
CA VAL A 230 5.51 -11.82 -10.02
C VAL A 230 6.64 -12.69 -10.52
N VAL A 231 6.39 -13.99 -10.69
CA VAL A 231 7.40 -14.98 -11.09
C VAL A 231 7.32 -15.33 -12.57
N ALA A 232 6.14 -15.17 -13.16
CA ALA A 232 5.93 -15.32 -14.60
C ALA A 232 4.65 -14.58 -15.04
N TYR A 233 4.59 -14.21 -16.31
CA TYR A 233 3.35 -13.80 -16.96
C TYR A 233 3.33 -14.28 -18.42
N ARG A 234 2.14 -14.34 -19.01
CA ARG A 234 1.92 -14.42 -20.46
C ARG A 234 0.99 -13.27 -20.83
N LEU A 235 1.29 -12.54 -21.90
CA LEU A 235 0.47 -11.45 -22.38
C LEU A 235 0.20 -11.67 -23.86
N ASN A 236 -1.07 -11.68 -24.25
CA ASN A 236 -1.44 -11.70 -25.66
C ASN A 236 -1.36 -10.28 -26.23
N GLU A 237 -0.93 -10.16 -27.49
CA GLU A 237 -0.98 -8.88 -28.21
C GLU A 237 -2.45 -8.47 -28.40
N ASP A 238 -3.23 -9.37 -28.99
CA ASP A 238 -4.69 -9.29 -29.10
C ASP A 238 -5.33 -10.64 -28.72
N TYR A 239 -6.66 -10.74 -28.71
CA TYR A 239 -7.38 -11.99 -28.47
C TYR A 239 -6.95 -13.09 -29.44
N LEU A 240 -6.74 -14.29 -28.89
CA LEU A 240 -6.61 -15.50 -29.67
C LEU A 240 -7.99 -15.90 -30.20
N ALA A 241 -8.03 -16.64 -31.31
CA ALA A 241 -9.26 -17.17 -31.85
C ALA A 241 -9.10 -18.64 -32.25
N THR A 242 -10.10 -19.44 -31.92
CA THR A 242 -10.25 -20.83 -32.38
C THR A 242 -11.43 -20.91 -33.34
N ALA A 243 -11.24 -21.56 -34.48
CA ALA A 243 -12.31 -21.76 -35.45
C ALA A 243 -13.17 -22.96 -35.04
N PHE A 244 -14.49 -22.76 -35.00
CA PHE A 244 -15.47 -23.82 -34.87
C PHE A 244 -16.21 -24.00 -36.19
N GLU A 245 -16.14 -25.20 -36.75
CA GLU A 245 -16.86 -25.57 -37.99
C GLU A 245 -18.19 -26.22 -37.62
N ALA A 246 -19.26 -25.43 -37.69
CA ALA A 246 -20.63 -25.92 -37.63
C ALA A 246 -21.07 -26.45 -39.01
N SER A 247 -22.21 -27.13 -39.06
CA SER A 247 -22.76 -27.73 -40.29
C SER A 247 -23.00 -26.72 -41.43
N ASN A 248 -23.22 -25.43 -41.13
CA ASN A 248 -23.53 -24.38 -42.12
C ASN A 248 -22.72 -23.07 -41.97
N SER A 249 -21.81 -22.98 -40.99
CA SER A 249 -21.03 -21.76 -40.72
C SER A 249 -19.73 -22.05 -39.99
N THR A 250 -18.73 -21.20 -40.17
CA THR A 250 -17.51 -21.20 -39.35
C THR A 250 -17.56 -20.01 -38.41
N GLU A 251 -17.41 -20.25 -37.12
CA GLU A 251 -17.38 -19.24 -36.08
C GLU A 251 -15.95 -19.11 -35.53
N ALA A 252 -15.47 -17.88 -35.35
CA ALA A 252 -14.19 -17.62 -34.70
C ALA A 252 -14.47 -17.18 -33.26
N LEU A 253 -14.19 -18.08 -32.31
CA LEU A 253 -14.41 -17.84 -30.89
C LEU A 253 -13.15 -17.24 -30.27
N LYS A 254 -13.27 -16.00 -29.77
CA LYS A 254 -12.19 -15.23 -29.16
C LYS A 254 -11.97 -15.60 -27.70
N TYR A 255 -10.72 -15.71 -27.28
CA TYR A 255 -10.37 -15.92 -25.88
C TYR A 255 -9.00 -15.32 -25.55
N SER A 256 -8.70 -15.21 -24.26
CA SER A 256 -7.37 -14.84 -23.76
C SER A 256 -6.76 -15.98 -22.95
N ASN A 257 -5.49 -16.27 -23.22
CA ASN A 257 -4.66 -17.10 -22.33
C ASN A 257 -3.57 -16.25 -21.65
N SER A 258 -3.77 -14.93 -21.57
CA SER A 258 -2.91 -14.05 -20.78
C SER A 258 -3.04 -14.38 -19.30
N PHE A 259 -1.91 -14.44 -18.59
CA PHE A 259 -1.90 -14.68 -17.16
C PHE A 259 -0.82 -13.92 -16.42
N CYS A 260 -1.03 -13.75 -15.13
CA CYS A 260 -0.01 -13.34 -14.18
C CYS A 260 0.07 -14.38 -13.05
N LEU A 261 1.29 -14.82 -12.73
CA LEU A 261 1.57 -15.75 -11.64
C LEU A 261 2.43 -15.06 -10.59
N VAL A 262 1.92 -14.98 -9.36
CA VAL A 262 2.57 -14.34 -8.23
C VAL A 262 2.92 -15.39 -7.19
N ARG A 263 4.17 -15.40 -6.72
CA ARG A 263 4.63 -16.19 -5.57
C ARG A 263 4.55 -15.36 -4.30
N HIS A 264 4.08 -15.97 -3.23
CA HIS A 264 3.97 -15.38 -1.91
C HIS A 264 4.72 -16.24 -0.89
N ASP A 265 5.70 -15.65 -0.22
CA ASP A 265 6.44 -16.28 0.87
C ASP A 265 5.86 -15.81 2.21
N TYR A 266 4.76 -16.42 2.64
CA TYR A 266 4.07 -16.01 3.86
C TYR A 266 4.80 -16.49 5.12
N LYS A 267 4.91 -15.57 6.08
CA LYS A 267 5.35 -15.85 7.44
C LYS A 267 4.42 -15.16 8.41
N SER A 268 3.87 -15.90 9.35
CA SER A 268 3.07 -15.34 10.43
C SER A 268 3.90 -14.40 11.31
N PRO A 269 3.26 -13.57 12.15
CA PRO A 269 3.94 -12.94 13.27
C PRO A 269 4.70 -13.99 14.11
N PRO A 270 5.85 -13.62 14.71
CA PRO A 270 6.53 -14.51 15.64
C PRO A 270 5.65 -14.77 16.86
N ASN A 271 5.55 -16.04 17.25
CA ASN A 271 4.97 -16.42 18.54
C ASN A 271 5.75 -15.72 19.67
N LYS A 272 5.03 -15.19 20.66
CA LYS A 272 5.58 -14.47 21.81
C LYS A 272 5.44 -15.23 23.13
N GLU A 273 4.66 -16.32 23.15
CA GLU A 273 4.22 -16.97 24.39
C GLU A 273 4.75 -18.40 24.51
N VAL A 274 4.28 -19.30 23.65
CA VAL A 274 4.45 -20.75 23.85
C VAL A 274 5.84 -21.21 23.44
N THR A 275 6.25 -20.85 22.22
CA THR A 275 7.59 -21.11 21.68
C THR A 275 8.11 -19.81 21.08
N PRO A 276 8.80 -18.96 21.86
CA PRO A 276 9.20 -17.64 21.41
C PRO A 276 9.96 -17.66 20.07
N ASN A 277 9.59 -16.74 19.18
CA ASN A 277 10.16 -16.53 17.85
C ASN A 277 9.87 -17.60 16.78
N THR A 278 9.07 -18.64 17.06
CA THR A 278 8.59 -19.54 16.00
C THR A 278 7.51 -18.87 15.15
N LYS A 279 7.41 -19.25 13.87
CA LYS A 279 6.42 -18.72 12.91
C LYS A 279 5.79 -19.86 12.13
N ASN A 280 4.54 -19.70 11.73
CA ASN A 280 3.95 -20.50 10.67
C ASN A 280 4.43 -19.93 9.34
N GLU A 281 4.82 -20.80 8.41
CA GLU A 281 5.31 -20.42 7.09
C GLU A 281 4.51 -21.18 6.03
N LEU A 282 4.24 -20.53 4.90
CA LEU A 282 3.62 -21.14 3.73
C LEU A 282 4.11 -20.44 2.47
N VAL A 283 4.66 -21.20 1.53
CA VAL A 283 4.84 -20.71 0.16
C VAL A 283 3.57 -21.03 -0.63
N PHE A 284 2.91 -20.02 -1.17
CA PHE A 284 1.75 -20.21 -2.03
C PHE A 284 1.82 -19.27 -3.24
N TYR A 285 0.96 -19.52 -4.21
CA TYR A 285 0.90 -18.79 -5.46
C TYR A 285 -0.52 -18.28 -5.69
N SER A 286 -0.62 -17.13 -6.34
CA SER A 286 -1.87 -16.68 -6.94
C SER A 286 -1.72 -16.61 -8.46
N LEU A 287 -2.68 -17.22 -9.15
CA LEU A 287 -2.77 -17.22 -10.61
C LEU A 287 -3.99 -16.40 -11.02
N TYR A 288 -3.79 -15.53 -12.01
CA TYR A 288 -4.82 -14.73 -12.63
C TYR A 288 -4.81 -15.04 -14.12
N MET A 289 -5.80 -15.79 -14.59
CA MET A 289 -5.88 -16.33 -15.95
C MET A 289 -7.00 -15.62 -16.73
N HIS A 290 -6.87 -15.55 -18.06
CA HIS A 290 -7.81 -14.86 -18.97
C HIS A 290 -7.79 -13.34 -18.84
N LEU A 291 -6.62 -12.75 -18.58
CA LEU A 291 -6.47 -11.29 -18.48
C LEU A 291 -6.64 -10.60 -19.84
N LEU A 292 -7.07 -9.32 -19.82
CA LEU A 292 -7.20 -8.48 -21.02
C LEU A 292 -5.88 -8.43 -21.84
N PRO A 293 -5.91 -8.67 -23.16
CA PRO A 293 -4.75 -8.49 -24.07
C PRO A 293 -4.27 -7.04 -24.15
N TYR A 294 -3.02 -6.86 -24.60
CA TYR A 294 -2.35 -5.55 -24.60
C TYR A 294 -3.04 -4.49 -25.47
N ASP A 295 -3.38 -4.82 -26.71
CA ASP A 295 -3.96 -3.87 -27.67
C ASP A 295 -5.35 -3.37 -27.24
N ARG A 296 -6.00 -4.09 -26.31
CA ARG A 296 -7.30 -3.71 -25.74
C ARG A 296 -7.20 -2.75 -24.56
N TYR A 297 -5.99 -2.32 -24.14
CA TYR A 297 -5.83 -1.31 -23.09
C TYR A 297 -6.09 0.11 -23.58
N ALA A 298 -5.72 0.42 -24.83
CA ALA A 298 -6.18 1.61 -25.53
C ALA A 298 -7.66 1.38 -25.90
N ASP A 299 -8.54 2.36 -25.65
CA ASP A 299 -10.02 2.24 -25.73
C ASP A 299 -10.49 1.18 -26.76
N ASP A 300 -11.17 0.14 -26.28
CA ASP A 300 -11.53 -1.02 -27.10
C ASP A 300 -12.46 -0.60 -28.25
N PRO A 301 -12.04 -0.69 -29.52
CA PRO A 301 -12.86 -0.27 -30.64
C PRO A 301 -14.14 -1.13 -30.79
N GLU A 302 -14.14 -2.35 -30.24
CA GLU A 302 -15.29 -3.27 -30.26
C GLU A 302 -16.27 -3.03 -29.10
N GLN A 303 -15.89 -2.22 -28.10
CA GLN A 303 -16.74 -1.81 -26.98
C GLN A 303 -16.61 -0.31 -26.72
N PRO A 304 -17.11 0.56 -27.61
CA PRO A 304 -17.14 1.98 -27.35
C PRO A 304 -17.97 2.25 -26.09
N SER A 305 -17.34 2.80 -25.06
CA SER A 305 -18.09 3.26 -23.88
C SER A 305 -19.11 4.30 -24.33
N ALA A 306 -20.36 4.18 -23.87
CA ALA A 306 -21.40 5.18 -24.10
C ALA A 306 -20.81 6.59 -23.86
N PRO A 307 -20.96 7.54 -24.80
CA PRO A 307 -20.29 8.83 -24.69
C PRO A 307 -20.67 9.49 -23.38
N LYS A 308 -19.69 9.80 -22.53
CA LYS A 308 -19.93 10.56 -21.30
C LYS A 308 -19.61 12.01 -21.58
N ILE A 309 -20.46 12.92 -21.11
CA ILE A 309 -20.25 14.36 -21.26
C ILE A 309 -20.31 15.05 -19.92
N LYS A 310 -19.58 16.16 -19.81
CA LYS A 310 -19.67 17.09 -18.69
C LYS A 310 -20.24 18.42 -19.18
N MET A 311 -21.38 18.81 -18.63
CA MET A 311 -22.01 20.09 -18.91
C MET A 311 -21.11 21.23 -18.44
N ILE A 312 -20.77 22.14 -19.33
CA ILE A 312 -20.03 23.37 -19.04
C ILE A 312 -21.04 24.51 -18.77
N ALA A 313 -22.18 24.47 -19.46
CA ALA A 313 -23.26 25.43 -19.33
C ALA A 313 -24.37 24.94 -18.40
N SER A 314 -24.96 25.86 -17.65
CA SER A 314 -26.26 25.66 -16.97
C SER A 314 -27.41 26.13 -17.87
N GLY A 315 -28.64 25.71 -17.55
CA GLY A 315 -29.87 26.25 -18.18
C GLY A 315 -30.50 25.37 -19.25
N PHE A 316 -29.88 24.23 -19.57
CA PHE A 316 -30.50 23.17 -20.34
C PHE A 316 -31.63 22.53 -19.52
N LYS A 317 -32.67 22.03 -20.20
CA LYS A 317 -33.84 21.43 -19.55
C LYS A 317 -33.87 19.92 -19.76
N ALA A 318 -34.02 19.18 -18.67
CA ALA A 318 -34.24 17.75 -18.67
C ALA A 318 -35.74 17.45 -18.79
N ARG A 319 -36.10 16.53 -19.66
CA ARG A 319 -37.49 16.21 -20.01
C ARG A 319 -37.73 14.70 -20.10
N SER A 320 -38.99 14.28 -20.01
CA SER A 320 -39.40 12.88 -20.20
C SER A 320 -39.27 12.44 -21.66
N ASP A 321 -39.34 13.39 -22.58
CA ASP A 321 -39.25 13.22 -24.03
C ASP A 321 -38.68 14.51 -24.67
N ILE A 322 -38.47 14.51 -25.98
CA ILE A 322 -38.06 15.70 -26.73
C ILE A 322 -39.10 16.82 -26.66
N LEU A 323 -38.64 18.07 -26.73
CA LEU A 323 -39.52 19.23 -26.65
C LEU A 323 -40.52 19.23 -27.82
N GLY A 324 -41.82 19.14 -27.51
CA GLY A 324 -42.90 19.12 -28.51
C GLY A 324 -43.58 17.74 -28.68
N ALA A 325 -43.05 16.67 -28.07
CA ALA A 325 -43.71 15.38 -28.03
C ALA A 325 -44.98 15.39 -27.14
N SER A 326 -45.99 14.60 -27.53
CA SER A 326 -47.26 14.51 -26.80
C SER A 326 -47.04 13.94 -25.39
N GLY A 327 -47.46 14.67 -24.35
CA GLY A 327 -47.29 14.25 -22.95
C GLY A 327 -45.88 14.49 -22.38
N CYS A 328 -45.01 15.23 -23.07
CA CYS A 328 -43.68 15.56 -22.56
C CYS A 328 -43.74 16.38 -21.25
N VAL A 329 -43.11 15.86 -20.20
CA VAL A 329 -42.98 16.52 -18.89
C VAL A 329 -41.57 17.08 -18.72
N GLU A 330 -41.45 18.36 -18.33
CA GLU A 330 -40.18 18.95 -17.93
C GLU A 330 -39.87 18.61 -16.47
N TYR A 331 -38.71 18.02 -16.20
CA TYR A 331 -38.27 17.68 -14.83
C TYR A 331 -37.59 18.86 -14.15
N GLY A 332 -36.74 19.58 -14.88
CA GLY A 332 -36.03 20.75 -14.36
C GLY A 332 -34.73 21.05 -15.11
N SER A 333 -33.96 21.99 -14.58
CA SER A 333 -32.73 22.46 -15.22
C SER A 333 -31.53 21.53 -14.93
N ILE A 334 -30.63 21.44 -15.91
CA ILE A 334 -29.34 20.76 -15.82
C ILE A 334 -28.28 21.82 -15.44
N SER A 335 -27.56 21.56 -14.35
CA SER A 335 -26.50 22.46 -13.86
C SER A 335 -25.16 22.20 -14.54
N ALA A 336 -24.33 23.25 -14.66
CA ALA A 336 -22.93 23.11 -15.03
C ALA A 336 -22.20 22.17 -14.04
N GLY A 337 -21.27 21.36 -14.57
CA GLY A 337 -20.58 20.31 -13.84
C GLY A 337 -21.32 18.96 -13.81
N THR A 338 -22.56 18.90 -14.31
CA THR A 338 -23.31 17.64 -14.42
C THR A 338 -22.68 16.72 -15.46
N GLU A 339 -22.48 15.45 -15.08
CA GLU A 339 -21.94 14.39 -15.92
C GLU A 339 -23.07 13.46 -16.34
N ILE A 340 -23.15 13.22 -17.66
CA ILE A 340 -24.28 12.53 -18.31
C ILE A 340 -23.71 11.45 -19.21
N GLU A 341 -24.22 10.23 -19.09
CA GLU A 341 -23.97 9.14 -20.05
C GLU A 341 -24.98 9.25 -21.19
N ILE A 342 -24.54 9.39 -22.43
CA ILE A 342 -25.43 9.43 -23.59
C ILE A 342 -25.86 8.00 -23.90
N ILE A 343 -27.13 7.71 -23.64
CA ILE A 343 -27.74 6.40 -23.89
C ILE A 343 -28.19 6.29 -25.34
N GLU A 344 -28.73 7.39 -25.89
CA GLU A 344 -29.34 7.42 -27.21
C GLU A 344 -29.24 8.83 -27.80
N GLU A 345 -28.90 8.94 -29.09
CA GLU A 345 -29.05 10.19 -29.85
C GLU A 345 -30.37 10.13 -30.63
N HIS A 346 -31.19 11.18 -30.55
CA HIS A 346 -32.43 11.25 -31.29
C HIS A 346 -32.16 11.40 -32.80
N SER A 347 -33.10 10.93 -33.62
CA SER A 347 -33.02 11.01 -35.08
C SER A 347 -32.94 12.44 -35.64
N ASP A 348 -33.27 13.45 -34.84
CA ASP A 348 -33.13 14.87 -35.21
C ASP A 348 -31.68 15.38 -35.11
N HIS A 349 -30.76 14.58 -34.55
CA HIS A 349 -29.37 14.94 -34.27
C HIS A 349 -29.18 16.21 -33.42
N VAL A 350 -30.24 16.65 -32.73
CA VAL A 350 -30.26 17.81 -31.83
C VAL A 350 -30.41 17.36 -30.39
N HIS A 351 -31.25 16.37 -30.12
CA HIS A 351 -31.53 15.88 -28.79
C HIS A 351 -30.85 14.54 -28.49
N ALA A 352 -30.59 14.28 -27.22
CA ALA A 352 -30.13 12.98 -26.75
C ALA A 352 -30.83 12.60 -25.45
N LYS A 353 -30.94 11.29 -25.24
CA LYS A 353 -31.34 10.70 -23.97
C LYS A 353 -30.08 10.43 -23.16
N GLY A 354 -30.00 11.07 -22.00
CA GLY A 354 -28.87 10.94 -21.09
C GLY A 354 -29.25 10.26 -19.78
N LYS A 355 -28.34 9.48 -19.19
CA LYS A 355 -28.42 9.01 -17.80
C LYS A 355 -27.63 9.94 -16.89
N LEU A 356 -28.23 10.40 -15.79
CA LEU A 356 -27.51 11.18 -14.80
C LEU A 356 -26.43 10.31 -14.14
N ILE A 357 -25.14 10.65 -14.31
CA ILE A 357 -24.05 10.00 -13.57
C ILE A 357 -23.79 10.76 -12.27
N LYS A 358 -23.58 12.08 -12.38
CA LYS A 358 -23.16 12.94 -11.26
C LYS A 358 -23.59 14.39 -11.51
N GLY A 359 -23.85 15.15 -10.46
CA GLY A 359 -24.26 16.56 -10.56
C GLY A 359 -25.74 16.77 -10.30
N THR A 360 -26.31 17.86 -10.83
CA THR A 360 -27.66 18.29 -10.46
C THR A 360 -28.53 18.46 -11.70
N VAL A 361 -29.61 17.69 -11.73
CA VAL A 361 -30.71 17.81 -12.68
C VAL A 361 -31.99 17.92 -11.86
N GLY A 362 -32.76 18.99 -12.06
CA GLY A 362 -34.00 19.19 -11.34
C GLY A 362 -34.93 17.98 -11.49
N GLY A 363 -35.42 17.45 -10.36
CA GLY A 363 -36.35 16.31 -10.33
C GLY A 363 -35.73 14.93 -10.64
N ARG A 364 -34.40 14.82 -10.76
CA ARG A 364 -33.70 13.56 -11.05
C ARG A 364 -32.60 13.23 -10.04
N THR A 365 -32.34 11.94 -9.87
CA THR A 365 -31.25 11.37 -9.06
C THR A 365 -30.31 10.54 -9.94
N PRO A 366 -29.04 10.34 -9.53
CA PRO A 366 -28.09 9.52 -10.28
C PRO A 366 -28.66 8.15 -10.67
N GLY A 367 -28.43 7.72 -11.91
CA GLY A 367 -28.97 6.50 -12.50
C GLY A 367 -30.25 6.70 -13.32
N GLN A 368 -30.98 7.81 -13.14
CA GLN A 368 -32.21 8.11 -13.89
C GLN A 368 -31.91 8.77 -15.24
N ASP A 369 -32.77 8.53 -16.23
CA ASP A 369 -32.63 9.04 -17.59
C ASP A 369 -33.50 10.27 -17.89
N PHE A 370 -33.16 11.03 -18.92
CA PHE A 370 -33.93 12.19 -19.39
C PHE A 370 -33.46 12.64 -20.78
N TRP A 371 -34.36 13.30 -21.53
CA TRP A 371 -34.04 13.94 -22.80
C TRP A 371 -33.58 15.39 -22.59
N PHE A 372 -32.61 15.83 -23.39
CA PHE A 372 -32.11 17.21 -23.36
C PHE A 372 -31.52 17.61 -24.73
N ALA A 373 -31.33 18.92 -24.95
CA ALA A 373 -30.66 19.43 -26.13
C ALA A 373 -29.15 19.14 -26.04
N TYR A 374 -28.60 18.47 -27.05
CA TYR A 374 -27.28 17.87 -27.04
C TYR A 374 -26.37 18.46 -28.12
N LYS A 375 -26.80 18.46 -29.39
CA LYS A 375 -25.99 18.94 -30.52
C LYS A 375 -26.74 20.00 -31.33
N GLN A 376 -25.98 20.80 -32.07
CA GLN A 376 -26.51 21.65 -33.13
C GLN A 376 -25.54 21.56 -34.31
N ASN A 377 -26.02 21.19 -35.49
CA ASN A 377 -25.19 20.97 -36.69
C ASN A 377 -24.02 19.98 -36.47
N GLY A 378 -24.26 18.92 -35.69
CA GLY A 378 -23.26 17.87 -35.44
C GLY A 378 -22.17 18.20 -34.40
N ILE A 379 -22.15 19.42 -33.86
CA ILE A 379 -21.24 19.83 -32.76
C ILE A 379 -22.00 20.01 -31.45
N ALA A 380 -21.28 20.01 -30.33
CA ALA A 380 -21.84 20.30 -29.01
C ALA A 380 -22.65 21.60 -29.05
N TYR A 381 -23.87 21.58 -28.50
CA TYR A 381 -24.79 22.70 -28.57
C TYR A 381 -24.08 24.01 -28.14
N PRO A 382 -24.04 25.06 -28.96
CA PRO A 382 -23.23 26.23 -28.68
C PRO A 382 -23.84 27.09 -27.56
N ARG A 383 -22.98 27.72 -26.75
CA ARG A 383 -23.34 28.80 -25.84
C ARG A 383 -23.51 30.11 -26.62
N GLY A 384 -24.03 31.15 -25.97
CA GLY A 384 -24.22 32.47 -26.58
C GLY A 384 -22.94 33.13 -27.12
N ASP A 385 -21.77 32.67 -26.68
CA ASP A 385 -20.44 33.10 -27.15
C ASP A 385 -19.83 32.17 -28.22
N GLY A 386 -20.58 31.17 -28.70
CA GLY A 386 -20.15 30.19 -29.70
C GLY A 386 -19.28 29.04 -29.18
N SER A 387 -18.95 29.03 -27.89
CA SER A 387 -18.19 27.94 -27.26
C SER A 387 -19.09 26.75 -26.89
N PRO A 388 -18.56 25.52 -26.74
CA PRO A 388 -19.39 24.34 -26.53
C PRO A 388 -20.08 24.33 -25.14
N SER A 389 -21.34 23.90 -25.10
CA SER A 389 -22.10 23.78 -23.84
C SER A 389 -21.72 22.61 -22.96
N TRP A 390 -21.00 21.63 -23.51
CA TRP A 390 -20.48 20.47 -22.81
C TRP A 390 -19.13 20.04 -23.40
N SER A 391 -18.37 19.28 -22.63
CA SER A 391 -17.13 18.63 -23.07
C SER A 391 -17.28 17.12 -22.97
N ALA A 392 -16.70 16.38 -23.91
CA ALA A 392 -16.62 14.93 -23.79
C ALA A 392 -15.75 14.58 -22.58
N ILE A 393 -16.22 13.65 -21.76
CA ILE A 393 -15.41 13.00 -20.73
C ILE A 393 -14.70 11.85 -21.44
N THR A 394 -13.48 12.10 -21.88
CA THR A 394 -12.60 11.03 -22.36
C THR A 394 -12.25 10.16 -21.17
N ALA A 395 -12.43 8.86 -21.34
CA ALA A 395 -12.00 7.92 -20.33
C ALA A 395 -10.47 7.97 -20.21
N PRO A 396 -9.92 7.90 -18.99
CA PRO A 396 -8.50 7.63 -18.86
C PRO A 396 -8.21 6.24 -19.46
N GLU A 397 -7.05 6.10 -20.12
CA GLU A 397 -6.55 4.80 -20.55
C GLU A 397 -6.52 3.84 -19.35
N ARG A 398 -6.85 2.56 -19.59
CA ARG A 398 -6.75 1.52 -18.56
C ARG A 398 -5.34 1.53 -17.98
N LYS A 399 -5.23 1.53 -16.65
CA LYS A 399 -3.92 1.49 -15.99
C LYS A 399 -3.21 0.16 -16.35
N LYS A 400 -2.11 0.25 -17.09
CA LYS A 400 -1.28 -0.91 -17.41
C LYS A 400 -0.59 -1.47 -16.16
N PRO A 401 -0.43 -2.80 -16.02
CA PRO A 401 0.32 -3.39 -14.92
C PRO A 401 1.80 -3.02 -14.96
N ASP A 402 2.38 -2.75 -13.79
CA ASP A 402 3.77 -2.29 -13.67
C ASP A 402 4.81 -3.42 -13.86
N TYR A 403 4.37 -4.69 -13.89
CA TYR A 403 5.26 -5.86 -14.01
C TYR A 403 5.57 -6.26 -15.45
N TRP A 404 4.90 -5.69 -16.45
CA TRP A 404 5.20 -6.01 -17.85
C TRP A 404 6.64 -5.61 -18.22
N LYS A 405 7.26 -6.40 -19.09
CA LYS A 405 8.59 -6.12 -19.66
C LYS A 405 8.45 -5.63 -21.09
N GLY A 406 9.28 -4.65 -21.46
CA GLY A 406 9.34 -4.15 -22.82
C GLY A 406 10.03 -2.79 -22.93
N LYS A 407 9.75 -2.08 -24.01
CA LYS A 407 10.30 -0.76 -24.30
C LYS A 407 9.60 0.30 -23.48
N VAL A 408 10.36 1.04 -22.69
CA VAL A 408 9.91 2.16 -21.87
C VAL A 408 10.31 3.45 -22.53
N ARG A 409 9.31 4.31 -22.80
CA ARG A 409 9.56 5.71 -23.16
C ARG A 409 9.66 6.55 -21.91
N ALA A 410 10.65 7.43 -21.85
CA ALA A 410 10.85 8.32 -20.72
C ALA A 410 11.26 9.74 -21.16
N VAL A 411 10.75 10.73 -20.43
CA VAL A 411 11.11 12.14 -20.59
C VAL A 411 12.28 12.48 -19.68
N VAL A 412 13.34 13.04 -20.26
CA VAL A 412 14.46 13.61 -19.51
C VAL A 412 13.97 14.76 -18.62
N SER A 413 14.26 14.67 -17.33
CA SER A 413 13.82 15.62 -16.30
C SER A 413 14.99 16.40 -15.69
N GLY A 414 14.70 17.33 -14.78
CA GLY A 414 15.72 18.06 -14.02
C GLY A 414 16.67 18.86 -14.92
N THR A 415 17.97 18.76 -14.65
CA THR A 415 19.04 19.48 -15.36
C THR A 415 19.55 18.75 -16.61
N GLY A 416 18.84 17.73 -17.11
CA GLY A 416 19.24 16.96 -18.29
C GLY A 416 19.81 15.57 -17.96
N LEU A 417 20.11 14.79 -18.99
CA LEU A 417 20.54 13.40 -18.86
C LEU A 417 21.91 13.16 -19.51
N THR A 418 22.93 12.83 -18.71
CA THR A 418 24.28 12.54 -19.21
C THR A 418 24.32 11.21 -19.95
N LEU A 419 24.84 11.22 -21.18
CA LEU A 419 25.07 10.01 -21.98
C LEU A 419 26.39 9.36 -21.57
N ARG A 420 26.39 8.03 -21.48
CA ARG A 420 27.54 7.22 -21.07
C ARG A 420 27.81 6.10 -22.08
N ALA A 421 29.06 5.66 -22.13
CA ALA A 421 29.44 4.45 -22.83
C ALA A 421 28.84 3.20 -22.15
N ALA A 422 28.85 2.07 -22.84
CA ALA A 422 28.45 0.79 -22.25
C ALA A 422 29.34 0.42 -21.05
N PRO A 423 28.79 -0.17 -19.98
CA PRO A 423 29.58 -0.71 -18.89
C PRO A 423 30.41 -1.91 -19.40
N SER A 424 31.57 -2.14 -18.81
CA SER A 424 32.40 -3.32 -19.13
C SER A 424 31.72 -4.64 -18.75
N THR A 425 30.75 -4.60 -17.83
CA THR A 425 29.99 -5.77 -17.37
C THR A 425 28.54 -5.35 -17.12
N GLN A 426 27.60 -6.10 -17.68
CA GLN A 426 26.16 -5.85 -17.53
C GLN A 426 25.59 -6.74 -16.42
N SER A 427 25.91 -6.39 -15.18
CA SER A 427 25.41 -7.07 -13.98
C SER A 427 25.15 -6.07 -12.86
N HIS A 428 24.19 -6.37 -11.98
CA HIS A 428 23.95 -5.53 -10.81
C HIS A 428 25.23 -5.39 -9.98
N GLY A 429 25.58 -4.17 -9.62
CA GLY A 429 26.78 -3.81 -8.86
C GLY A 429 28.06 -3.56 -9.67
N ALA A 430 28.03 -3.73 -10.99
CA ALA A 430 29.14 -3.35 -11.86
C ALA A 430 29.29 -1.82 -11.99
N LEU A 431 30.46 -1.35 -12.45
CA LEU A 431 30.69 0.07 -12.75
C LEU A 431 29.94 0.50 -14.01
N ALA A 432 29.34 1.68 -13.97
CA ALA A 432 28.77 2.33 -15.14
C ALA A 432 29.87 2.79 -16.11
N GLY A 433 29.56 2.82 -17.40
CA GLY A 433 30.49 3.37 -18.38
C GLY A 433 30.80 4.86 -18.17
N ALA A 434 31.93 5.29 -18.70
CA ALA A 434 32.37 6.67 -18.65
C ALA A 434 31.38 7.59 -19.38
N ALA A 435 31.27 8.85 -18.94
CA ALA A 435 30.50 9.86 -19.66
C ALA A 435 31.09 10.06 -21.07
N ILE A 436 30.23 10.12 -22.07
CA ILE A 436 30.64 10.41 -23.44
C ILE A 436 30.98 11.90 -23.51
N ARG A 437 32.18 12.24 -24.00
CA ARG A 437 32.67 13.61 -24.10
C ARG A 437 32.95 14.01 -25.53
N GLN A 438 32.54 15.21 -25.90
CA GLN A 438 32.83 15.82 -27.20
C GLN A 438 33.15 17.31 -27.06
N VAL A 439 33.74 17.89 -28.10
CA VAL A 439 33.97 19.33 -28.18
C VAL A 439 32.63 20.04 -28.39
N ASN A 440 32.27 20.92 -27.47
CA ASN A 440 31.04 21.70 -27.51
C ASN A 440 31.15 22.87 -28.50
N SER A 441 30.04 23.60 -28.70
CA SER A 441 30.00 24.77 -29.60
C SER A 441 30.93 25.94 -29.19
N LEU A 442 31.56 25.86 -28.01
CA LEU A 442 32.53 26.82 -27.47
C LEU A 442 33.98 26.32 -27.56
N GLY A 443 34.24 25.18 -28.22
CA GLY A 443 35.58 24.61 -28.36
C GLY A 443 36.11 23.87 -27.13
N GLN A 444 35.26 23.57 -26.14
CA GLN A 444 35.64 22.89 -24.90
C GLN A 444 35.21 21.43 -24.91
N ASN A 445 36.04 20.53 -24.39
CA ASN A 445 35.66 19.12 -24.24
C ASN A 445 34.72 18.95 -23.04
N ALA A 446 33.45 18.61 -23.30
CA ALA A 446 32.38 18.54 -22.31
C ALA A 446 31.56 17.25 -22.45
N ASP A 447 30.87 16.86 -21.36
CA ASP A 447 29.98 15.70 -21.37
C ASP A 447 28.78 15.95 -22.31
N LEU A 448 28.37 14.92 -23.05
CA LEU A 448 27.11 14.94 -23.78
C LEU A 448 25.96 14.82 -22.77
N VAL A 449 25.04 15.78 -22.81
CA VAL A 449 23.87 15.84 -21.92
C VAL A 449 22.63 16.13 -22.75
N LEU A 450 21.62 15.26 -22.68
CA LEU A 450 20.32 15.51 -23.31
C LEU A 450 19.57 16.65 -22.60
N CYS A 451 18.87 17.45 -23.39
CA CYS A 451 18.00 18.53 -22.92
C CYS A 451 16.83 17.98 -22.09
N THR A 452 16.38 18.74 -21.10
CA THR A 452 15.11 18.49 -20.41
C THR A 452 13.98 18.43 -21.44
N ASN A 453 13.00 17.55 -21.23
CA ASN A 453 11.92 17.21 -22.15
C ASN A 453 12.31 16.37 -23.39
N SER A 454 13.58 15.99 -23.54
CA SER A 454 13.98 14.98 -24.53
C SER A 454 13.32 13.63 -24.23
N ILE A 455 12.98 12.86 -25.27
CA ILE A 455 12.39 11.54 -25.12
C ILE A 455 13.47 10.49 -25.40
N ILE A 456 13.60 9.53 -24.49
CA ILE A 456 14.43 8.35 -24.67
C ILE A 456 13.59 7.08 -24.60
N GLU A 457 14.07 6.01 -25.21
CA GLU A 457 13.49 4.67 -25.12
C GLU A 457 14.54 3.69 -24.59
N PHE A 458 14.16 2.78 -23.70
CA PHE A 458 15.05 1.73 -23.17
C PHE A 458 14.26 0.45 -22.85
N ASP A 459 14.94 -0.69 -22.74
CA ASP A 459 14.32 -1.98 -22.41
C ASP A 459 14.24 -2.17 -20.88
N SER A 460 13.03 -2.29 -20.31
CA SER A 460 12.83 -2.49 -18.87
C SER A 460 13.40 -3.82 -18.36
N GLY A 461 13.56 -4.82 -19.23
CA GLY A 461 14.22 -6.08 -18.92
C GLY A 461 15.75 -5.99 -18.88
N LYS A 462 16.34 -4.88 -19.36
CA LYS A 462 17.79 -4.65 -19.41
C LYS A 462 18.22 -3.45 -18.57
N VAL A 463 17.57 -3.27 -17.42
CA VAL A 463 17.92 -2.25 -16.43
C VAL A 463 18.80 -2.86 -15.35
N PHE A 464 20.00 -2.33 -15.20
CA PHE A 464 20.97 -2.78 -14.20
C PHE A 464 21.17 -1.72 -13.13
N SER A 465 21.42 -2.17 -11.90
CA SER A 465 21.84 -1.27 -10.83
C SER A 465 23.36 -1.11 -10.91
N LEU A 466 23.83 -0.04 -11.56
CA LEU A 466 25.25 0.19 -11.84
C LEU A 466 25.83 1.28 -10.92
N LYS A 467 27.12 1.19 -10.63
CA LYS A 467 27.85 2.13 -9.78
C LYS A 467 28.39 3.31 -10.59
N ILE A 468 28.04 4.52 -10.18
CA ILE A 468 28.74 5.75 -10.56
C ILE A 468 29.39 6.29 -9.28
N GLY A 469 30.71 6.13 -9.16
CA GLY A 469 31.40 6.33 -7.89
C GLY A 469 30.95 5.27 -6.86
N SER A 470 30.52 5.72 -5.68
CA SER A 470 30.00 4.85 -4.60
C SER A 470 28.48 4.65 -4.64
N LYS A 471 27.76 5.38 -5.50
CA LYS A 471 26.30 5.35 -5.58
C LYS A 471 25.83 4.43 -6.69
N PHE A 472 24.72 3.74 -6.43
CA PHE A 472 24.05 2.88 -7.40
C PHE A 472 22.95 3.65 -8.10
N PHE A 473 22.85 3.45 -9.40
CA PHE A 473 21.82 4.03 -10.24
C PHE A 473 21.19 2.95 -11.10
N LYS A 474 19.87 3.02 -11.33
CA LYS A 474 19.22 2.21 -12.37
C LYS A 474 19.63 2.76 -13.74
N MET A 475 20.32 1.94 -14.50
CA MET A 475 20.87 2.32 -15.79
C MET A 475 20.52 1.30 -16.86
N ALA A 476 20.29 1.79 -18.07
CA ALA A 476 20.02 0.96 -19.24
C ALA A 476 20.69 1.55 -20.48
N GLU A 477 20.83 0.72 -21.51
CA GLU A 477 21.04 1.20 -22.86
C GLU A 477 19.77 1.87 -23.37
N CYS A 478 19.91 3.08 -23.91
CA CYS A 478 18.83 3.94 -24.35
C CYS A 478 19.05 4.36 -25.81
N SER A 479 17.95 4.63 -26.51
CA SER A 479 17.94 5.35 -27.78
C SER A 479 17.21 6.69 -27.62
N PHE A 480 17.60 7.67 -28.42
CA PHE A 480 16.93 8.97 -28.46
C PHE A 480 15.79 8.96 -29.47
N VAL A 481 14.64 9.51 -29.08
CA VAL A 481 13.46 9.66 -29.95
C VAL A 481 13.41 11.12 -30.44
N PRO A 482 13.69 11.40 -31.72
CA PRO A 482 13.67 12.75 -32.26
C PRO A 482 12.28 13.39 -32.17
N SER A 483 12.22 14.66 -31.75
CA SER A 483 10.99 15.45 -31.83
C SER A 483 10.76 15.93 -33.26
N THR A 484 9.50 15.91 -33.71
CA THR A 484 9.09 16.47 -35.00
C THR A 484 9.00 18.00 -35.01
N SER A 485 9.16 18.68 -33.85
CA SER A 485 8.94 20.13 -33.68
C SER A 485 10.00 20.86 -32.83
N GLY A 486 11.14 20.23 -32.52
CA GLY A 486 12.19 20.78 -31.64
C GLY A 486 13.58 20.94 -32.28
N ALA A 487 14.50 21.59 -31.56
CA ALA A 487 15.88 21.87 -32.02
C ALA A 487 16.61 20.61 -32.53
N ALA A 488 17.39 20.78 -33.60
CA ALA A 488 17.88 19.72 -34.50
C ALA A 488 18.74 18.58 -33.87
N THR A 489 19.14 18.66 -32.60
CA THR A 489 20.08 17.69 -31.99
C THR A 489 19.72 17.17 -30.59
N GLY A 490 18.79 17.77 -29.85
CA GLY A 490 18.41 17.31 -28.49
C GLY A 490 19.49 17.39 -27.38
N LEU A 491 20.73 17.75 -27.70
CA LEU A 491 21.86 17.87 -26.75
C LEU A 491 22.08 19.31 -26.27
N LYS A 492 22.49 19.46 -25.02
CA LYS A 492 22.90 20.76 -24.45
C LYS A 492 24.25 21.17 -25.03
N SER A 493 24.31 22.40 -25.55
CA SER A 493 25.56 23.06 -25.96
C SER A 493 26.38 22.34 -27.05
N HIS A 494 25.78 21.40 -27.76
CA HIS A 494 26.40 20.65 -28.87
C HIS A 494 25.50 20.69 -30.11
N SER A 495 26.11 20.82 -31.29
CA SER A 495 25.46 20.77 -32.60
C SER A 495 25.61 19.42 -33.31
N THR A 496 26.20 18.43 -32.65
CA THR A 496 26.33 17.06 -33.17
C THR A 496 25.04 16.26 -32.95
N PRO A 497 24.71 15.27 -33.82
CA PRO A 497 23.59 14.37 -33.58
C PRO A 497 23.77 13.52 -32.32
N VAL A 498 22.67 13.16 -31.66
CA VAL A 498 22.69 12.20 -30.54
C VAL A 498 23.20 10.84 -31.05
N PRO A 499 24.08 10.14 -30.32
CA PRO A 499 24.41 8.76 -30.60
C PRO A 499 23.16 7.87 -30.74
N ALA A 500 23.19 6.92 -31.68
CA ALA A 500 22.06 6.01 -31.93
C ALA A 500 21.67 5.21 -30.69
N THR A 501 22.65 4.75 -29.92
CA THR A 501 22.47 4.18 -28.58
C THR A 501 23.48 4.79 -27.60
N PHE A 502 23.11 4.83 -26.33
CA PHE A 502 23.95 5.29 -25.23
C PHE A 502 23.43 4.73 -23.90
N TRP A 503 24.27 4.63 -22.88
CA TRP A 503 23.83 4.26 -21.54
C TRP A 503 23.46 5.50 -20.73
N ALA A 504 22.40 5.43 -19.94
CA ALA A 504 21.98 6.54 -19.10
C ALA A 504 21.26 6.08 -17.82
N CYS A 505 21.08 7.01 -16.88
CA CYS A 505 20.28 6.80 -15.67
C CYS A 505 18.78 6.88 -16.01
N VAL A 506 18.03 5.82 -15.71
CA VAL A 506 16.62 5.66 -16.10
C VAL A 506 15.66 5.69 -14.90
N GLU A 507 16.06 6.34 -13.81
CA GLU A 507 15.22 6.57 -12.63
C GLU A 507 15.09 8.05 -12.26
N LYS A 508 14.15 8.35 -11.36
CA LYS A 508 13.97 9.69 -10.81
C LYS A 508 15.22 10.11 -10.00
N PRO A 509 15.62 11.39 -10.02
CA PRO A 509 14.96 12.52 -10.67
C PRO A 509 15.39 12.76 -12.12
N TYR A 510 16.12 11.84 -12.76
CA TYR A 510 16.73 12.06 -14.08
C TYR A 510 15.74 11.90 -15.23
N VAL A 511 14.77 10.97 -15.09
CA VAL A 511 13.73 10.74 -16.08
C VAL A 511 12.35 10.56 -15.45
N GLN A 512 11.32 10.85 -16.24
CA GLN A 512 9.92 10.59 -15.97
C GLN A 512 9.40 9.59 -17.00
N LEU A 513 9.06 8.37 -16.58
CA LEU A 513 8.55 7.33 -17.48
C LEU A 513 7.17 7.75 -18.03
N GLN A 514 6.97 7.64 -19.35
CA GLN A 514 5.72 7.98 -20.05
C GLN A 514 4.84 6.75 -20.32
N GLY A 515 5.44 5.57 -20.53
CA GLY A 515 4.71 4.35 -20.82
C GLY A 515 5.64 3.19 -21.18
N LEU A 516 5.11 1.98 -21.05
CA LEU A 516 5.77 0.73 -21.42
C LEU A 516 4.99 0.06 -22.54
N VAL A 517 5.71 -0.34 -23.59
CA VAL A 517 5.21 -1.17 -24.70
C VAL A 517 5.87 -2.54 -24.57
N PRO A 518 5.10 -3.61 -24.27
CA PRO A 518 5.65 -4.95 -24.19
C PRO A 518 6.31 -5.36 -25.51
N THR A 519 7.39 -6.13 -25.42
CA THR A 519 8.12 -6.65 -26.60
C THR A 519 7.95 -8.15 -26.78
N GLU A 520 7.27 -8.80 -25.83
CA GLU A 520 7.12 -10.24 -25.76
C GLU A 520 5.63 -10.55 -25.57
N PHE A 521 5.05 -11.21 -26.57
CA PHE A 521 3.65 -11.63 -26.58
C PHE A 521 3.55 -13.14 -26.76
N ASP A 522 2.41 -13.71 -26.35
CA ASP A 522 1.97 -15.09 -26.59
C ASP A 522 2.92 -16.19 -26.09
N LYS A 523 3.82 -15.85 -25.16
CA LYS A 523 4.75 -16.78 -24.52
C LYS A 523 4.91 -16.47 -23.03
N VAL A 524 5.40 -17.46 -22.28
CA VAL A 524 5.71 -17.27 -20.86
C VAL A 524 6.97 -16.42 -20.72
N VAL A 525 6.89 -15.35 -19.94
CA VAL A 525 7.99 -14.43 -19.65
C VAL A 525 8.41 -14.60 -18.19
N PRO A 526 9.69 -14.87 -17.90
CA PRO A 526 10.18 -15.02 -16.53
C PRO A 526 10.26 -13.67 -15.83
N MET A 527 9.84 -13.65 -14.57
CA MET A 527 9.84 -12.45 -13.74
C MET A 527 10.46 -12.69 -12.37
N ASP A 528 10.88 -11.58 -11.76
CA ASP A 528 11.32 -11.46 -10.37
C ASP A 528 10.99 -10.03 -9.88
N THR A 529 9.77 -9.58 -10.18
CA THR A 529 9.33 -8.22 -9.86
C THR A 529 8.47 -8.25 -8.60
N ALA A 530 8.90 -7.54 -7.57
CA ALA A 530 8.11 -7.35 -6.36
C ALA A 530 6.77 -6.66 -6.70
N ILE A 531 5.70 -7.17 -6.10
CA ILE A 531 4.34 -6.65 -6.25
C ILE A 531 3.68 -6.58 -4.87
N ARG A 532 2.87 -5.55 -4.61
CA ARG A 532 2.19 -5.35 -3.34
C ARG A 532 0.72 -5.72 -3.43
N ALA A 533 0.13 -6.06 -2.29
CA ALA A 533 -1.32 -6.23 -2.18
C ALA A 533 -2.04 -4.97 -2.66
N GLY A 534 -3.01 -5.13 -3.58
CA GLY A 534 -3.78 -4.04 -4.18
C GLY A 534 -3.18 -3.43 -5.46
N ASP A 535 -1.95 -3.79 -5.83
CA ASP A 535 -1.35 -3.38 -7.11
C ASP A 535 -2.12 -3.97 -8.29
N THR A 536 -2.07 -3.30 -9.43
CA THR A 536 -2.78 -3.69 -10.65
C THR A 536 -2.22 -4.99 -11.23
N ILE A 537 -3.09 -5.99 -11.40
CA ILE A 537 -2.78 -7.24 -12.11
C ILE A 537 -3.19 -7.16 -13.59
N GLY A 538 -4.39 -6.66 -13.86
CA GLY A 538 -4.94 -6.54 -15.21
C GLY A 538 -6.44 -6.24 -15.18
N PHE A 539 -7.14 -6.52 -16.27
CA PHE A 539 -8.60 -6.36 -16.42
C PHE A 539 -9.22 -7.66 -16.92
N LEU A 540 -10.54 -7.76 -16.85
CA LEU A 540 -11.28 -8.91 -17.37
C LEU A 540 -11.01 -9.08 -18.88
N GLY A 541 -10.56 -10.25 -19.31
CA GLY A 541 -10.46 -10.60 -20.72
C GLY A 541 -11.75 -11.23 -21.23
N LEU A 542 -11.96 -11.17 -22.54
CA LEU A 542 -13.03 -11.88 -23.23
C LEU A 542 -12.73 -13.39 -23.28
N ASN A 543 -13.75 -14.18 -23.02
CA ASN A 543 -13.79 -15.61 -23.25
C ASN A 543 -15.11 -15.96 -23.94
N GLU A 544 -15.03 -16.32 -25.22
CA GLU A 544 -16.15 -16.80 -26.03
C GLU A 544 -16.16 -18.33 -26.03
N THR A 545 -17.33 -18.91 -25.76
CA THR A 545 -17.56 -20.36 -25.84
C THR A 545 -18.73 -20.64 -26.76
N LEU A 546 -18.90 -21.90 -27.14
CA LEU A 546 -20.07 -22.34 -27.89
C LEU A 546 -21.34 -22.13 -27.06
N ALA A 547 -22.40 -21.63 -27.71
CA ALA A 547 -23.73 -21.50 -27.12
C ALA A 547 -24.50 -22.84 -27.15
N GLY A 548 -24.15 -23.72 -28.09
CA GLY A 548 -24.68 -25.07 -28.20
C GLY A 548 -23.86 -25.94 -29.15
N PRO A 549 -24.21 -27.24 -29.30
CA PRO A 549 -23.45 -28.18 -30.13
C PRO A 549 -23.50 -27.84 -31.63
N ASP A 550 -24.52 -27.11 -32.08
CA ASP A 550 -24.71 -26.69 -33.47
C ASP A 550 -24.04 -25.34 -33.80
N GLY A 551 -23.32 -24.73 -32.83
CA GLY A 551 -22.70 -23.40 -32.95
C GLY A 551 -23.37 -22.33 -32.10
N GLY A 552 -23.11 -21.07 -32.45
CA GLY A 552 -23.50 -19.89 -31.69
C GLY A 552 -22.44 -19.48 -30.66
N VAL A 553 -22.37 -18.17 -30.39
CA VAL A 553 -21.35 -17.57 -29.52
C VAL A 553 -21.96 -17.13 -28.19
N SER A 554 -21.48 -17.71 -27.09
CA SER A 554 -21.70 -17.22 -25.72
C SER A 554 -20.51 -16.39 -25.27
N ARG A 555 -20.74 -15.16 -24.79
CA ARG A 555 -19.68 -14.20 -24.45
C ARG A 555 -19.63 -13.94 -22.96
N SER A 556 -18.45 -14.04 -22.37
CA SER A 556 -18.19 -13.60 -20.99
C SER A 556 -16.88 -12.85 -20.88
N TYR A 557 -16.90 -11.65 -20.29
CA TYR A 557 -15.70 -11.01 -19.79
C TYR A 557 -15.45 -11.51 -18.37
N GLN A 558 -14.31 -12.16 -18.14
CA GLN A 558 -13.99 -12.78 -16.87
C GLN A 558 -12.49 -12.96 -16.65
N VAL A 559 -12.10 -13.16 -15.40
CA VAL A 559 -10.78 -13.64 -14.98
C VAL A 559 -11.00 -14.89 -14.12
N HIS A 560 -10.14 -15.90 -14.28
CA HIS A 560 -10.07 -17.01 -13.35
C HIS A 560 -8.98 -16.70 -12.31
N VAL A 561 -9.32 -16.77 -11.02
CA VAL A 561 -8.41 -16.49 -9.90
C VAL A 561 -8.24 -17.75 -9.07
N GLU A 562 -6.99 -18.12 -8.86
CA GLU A 562 -6.62 -19.34 -8.14
C GLU A 562 -5.64 -19.01 -7.01
N ILE A 563 -5.77 -19.70 -5.87
CA ILE A 563 -4.75 -19.73 -4.82
C ILE A 563 -4.33 -21.18 -4.61
N PHE A 564 -3.05 -21.48 -4.83
CA PHE A 564 -2.54 -22.83 -4.65
C PHE A 564 -1.16 -22.87 -4.01
N SER A 565 -0.77 -24.04 -3.50
CA SER A 565 0.53 -24.28 -2.89
C SER A 565 1.09 -25.63 -3.30
N ALA A 566 2.39 -25.69 -3.58
CA ALA A 566 3.17 -26.92 -3.71
C ALA A 566 3.98 -27.22 -2.43
N ASP A 567 3.75 -26.46 -1.35
CA ASP A 567 4.53 -26.57 -0.12
C ASP A 567 4.14 -27.81 0.68
N SER A 568 5.12 -28.69 0.90
CA SER A 568 4.96 -29.90 1.73
C SER A 568 4.55 -29.63 3.19
N LYS A 569 4.73 -28.39 3.69
CA LYS A 569 4.44 -28.01 5.08
C LYS A 569 3.00 -27.57 5.32
N ILE A 570 2.10 -27.74 4.36
CA ILE A 570 0.72 -27.24 4.47
C ILE A 570 0.00 -27.76 5.73
N GLU A 571 0.19 -29.03 6.10
CA GLU A 571 -0.45 -29.60 7.29
C GLU A 571 0.09 -28.96 8.59
N ASP A 572 1.39 -28.65 8.65
CA ASP A 572 2.01 -27.92 9.77
C ASP A 572 1.45 -26.48 9.87
N PHE A 573 1.24 -25.83 8.72
CA PHE A 573 0.64 -24.51 8.63
C PHE A 573 -0.81 -24.51 9.14
N LEU A 574 -1.63 -25.48 8.71
CA LEU A 574 -3.04 -25.58 9.11
C LEU A 574 -3.23 -25.90 10.60
N LYS A 575 -2.31 -26.68 11.16
CA LYS A 575 -2.30 -27.07 12.59
C LYS A 575 -1.81 -25.96 13.52
N ASN A 576 -1.39 -24.81 13.00
CA ASN A 576 -0.75 -23.75 13.78
C ASN A 576 0.43 -24.28 14.60
N LYS A 577 1.33 -25.06 14.00
CA LYS A 577 2.40 -25.75 14.74
C LYS A 577 3.29 -24.81 15.56
N ALA A 578 3.47 -23.56 15.10
CA ALA A 578 4.21 -22.54 15.83
C ALA A 578 3.42 -21.93 17.00
N ASN A 579 2.17 -22.35 17.24
CA ASN A 579 1.27 -21.88 18.30
C ASN A 579 1.13 -20.35 18.33
N VAL A 580 0.98 -19.75 17.16
CA VAL A 580 0.84 -18.30 17.00
C VAL A 580 -0.54 -17.91 17.48
N LYS A 581 -0.60 -16.92 18.38
CA LYS A 581 -1.86 -16.41 18.94
C LYS A 581 -2.14 -14.97 18.55
N GLN A 582 -1.20 -14.28 17.93
CA GLN A 582 -1.39 -12.92 17.42
C GLN A 582 -2.39 -12.92 16.26
N GLY A 583 -3.00 -11.76 15.99
CA GLY A 583 -4.02 -11.60 14.95
C GLY A 583 -5.45 -11.78 15.48
N SER A 584 -6.42 -11.88 14.56
CA SER A 584 -7.83 -12.06 14.90
C SER A 584 -8.03 -13.28 15.79
N GLN A 585 -8.92 -13.11 16.78
CA GLN A 585 -9.35 -14.18 17.68
C GLN A 585 -10.80 -14.55 17.37
N TYR A 586 -11.13 -15.81 17.58
CA TYR A 586 -12.47 -16.35 17.34
C TYR A 586 -12.98 -17.05 18.60
N LEU A 587 -14.20 -16.71 19.00
CA LEU A 587 -14.97 -17.48 19.97
C LEU A 587 -15.38 -18.80 19.31
N HIS A 588 -15.00 -19.91 19.92
CA HIS A 588 -15.42 -21.24 19.52
C HIS A 588 -16.71 -21.61 20.26
N LEU A 589 -17.77 -21.87 19.49
CA LEU A 589 -19.06 -22.32 20.01
C LEU A 589 -19.33 -23.74 19.51
N PRO A 590 -19.10 -24.77 20.34
CA PRO A 590 -19.50 -26.12 20.01
C PRO A 590 -21.01 -26.21 19.73
N ALA A 591 -21.42 -27.23 18.97
CA ALA A 591 -22.83 -27.58 18.84
C ALA A 591 -23.49 -27.75 20.22
N ASN A 592 -24.75 -27.33 20.34
CA ASN A 592 -25.53 -27.29 21.57
C ASN A 592 -25.07 -26.27 22.63
N THR A 593 -24.29 -25.24 22.23
CA THR A 593 -23.93 -24.13 23.13
C THR A 593 -25.16 -23.30 23.49
N ASN A 594 -25.32 -22.99 24.77
CA ASN A 594 -26.41 -22.19 25.32
C ASN A 594 -25.99 -20.71 25.48
N LEU A 595 -26.71 -19.80 24.83
CA LEU A 595 -26.54 -18.35 24.99
C LEU A 595 -27.64 -17.78 25.87
N ARG A 596 -27.31 -16.95 26.85
CA ARG A 596 -28.32 -16.29 27.71
C ARG A 596 -29.00 -15.15 26.94
N SER A 597 -30.32 -15.00 27.05
CA SER A 597 -31.01 -13.84 26.47
C SER A 597 -30.62 -12.53 27.16
N LYS A 598 -30.52 -11.44 26.41
CA LYS A 598 -30.18 -10.12 26.95
C LYS A 598 -31.37 -9.51 27.70
N PRO A 599 -31.19 -8.92 28.90
CA PRO A 599 -32.29 -8.27 29.62
C PRO A 599 -32.99 -7.18 28.79
N PRO A 600 -34.31 -7.02 28.89
CA PRO A 600 -35.22 -7.64 29.86
C PRO A 600 -35.71 -9.04 29.46
N GLN A 601 -35.31 -9.56 28.31
CA GLN A 601 -35.72 -10.91 27.88
C GLN A 601 -35.07 -11.96 28.80
N THR A 602 -35.86 -12.94 29.23
CA THR A 602 -35.42 -14.08 30.04
C THR A 602 -35.43 -15.34 29.16
N GLY A 603 -34.46 -16.22 29.37
CA GLY A 603 -34.34 -17.48 28.61
C GLY A 603 -32.92 -17.77 28.12
N VAL A 604 -32.83 -18.85 27.34
CA VAL A 604 -31.61 -19.35 26.72
C VAL A 604 -31.89 -19.64 25.25
N VAL A 605 -30.96 -19.27 24.37
CA VAL A 605 -30.94 -19.59 22.95
C VAL A 605 -29.88 -20.67 22.74
N THR A 606 -30.28 -21.87 22.32
CA THR A 606 -29.36 -22.97 22.01
C THR A 606 -28.96 -22.93 20.54
N ILE A 607 -27.65 -23.05 20.30
CA ILE A 607 -27.06 -23.17 18.97
C ILE A 607 -27.00 -24.65 18.59
N SER A 608 -27.43 -25.00 17.39
CA SER A 608 -27.53 -26.40 16.93
C SER A 608 -26.20 -26.87 16.34
N ASN A 609 -25.54 -26.02 15.55
CA ASN A 609 -24.32 -26.33 14.82
C ASN A 609 -23.07 -25.73 15.48
N GLU A 610 -21.91 -26.32 15.24
CA GLU A 610 -20.64 -25.70 15.63
C GLU A 610 -20.45 -24.37 14.88
N SER A 611 -20.04 -23.33 15.60
CA SER A 611 -19.94 -21.96 15.09
C SER A 611 -18.69 -21.25 15.59
N PHE A 612 -18.21 -20.29 14.80
CA PHE A 612 -17.05 -19.47 15.13
C PHE A 612 -17.41 -18.00 14.96
N VAL A 613 -17.29 -17.21 16.02
CA VAL A 613 -17.56 -15.77 15.99
C VAL A 613 -16.27 -15.02 16.18
N GLU A 614 -15.89 -14.21 15.21
CA GLU A 614 -14.76 -13.32 15.37
C GLU A 614 -14.98 -12.38 16.56
N LEU A 615 -14.02 -12.35 17.47
CA LEU A 615 -14.11 -11.61 18.73
C LEU A 615 -14.35 -10.11 18.49
N GLY A 616 -13.79 -9.54 17.42
CA GLY A 616 -14.03 -8.13 17.03
C GLY A 616 -15.47 -7.82 16.63
N LYS A 617 -16.26 -8.83 16.26
CA LYS A 617 -17.71 -8.70 15.96
C LYS A 617 -18.57 -8.86 17.21
N ALA A 618 -18.03 -9.40 18.31
CA ALA A 618 -18.73 -9.52 19.57
C ALA A 618 -18.83 -8.15 20.28
N VAL A 619 -19.98 -7.88 20.88
CA VAL A 619 -20.19 -6.67 21.69
C VAL A 619 -20.01 -7.03 23.16
N LEU A 620 -19.17 -6.28 23.88
CA LEU A 620 -18.99 -6.49 25.31
C LEU A 620 -20.25 -5.99 26.05
N TYR A 621 -20.88 -6.88 26.81
CA TYR A 621 -22.00 -6.57 27.68
C TYR A 621 -21.61 -6.85 29.13
N LYS A 622 -21.97 -5.94 30.04
CA LYS A 622 -21.62 -6.06 31.45
C LYS A 622 -22.85 -5.84 32.33
N ASP A 623 -23.11 -6.80 33.20
CA ASP A 623 -24.01 -6.68 34.34
C ASP A 623 -23.20 -6.90 35.63
N THR A 624 -23.59 -7.86 36.47
CA THR A 624 -22.75 -8.38 37.56
C THR A 624 -21.56 -9.21 37.05
N GLU A 625 -21.63 -9.69 35.80
CA GLU A 625 -20.60 -10.46 35.10
C GLU A 625 -20.28 -9.82 33.73
N GLU A 626 -19.22 -10.28 33.07
CA GLU A 626 -18.88 -9.87 31.70
C GLU A 626 -19.31 -10.93 30.67
N TRP A 627 -19.91 -10.47 29.58
CA TRP A 627 -20.48 -11.30 28.52
C TRP A 627 -20.05 -10.79 27.15
N TYR A 628 -19.98 -11.70 26.20
CA TYR A 628 -19.95 -11.42 24.77
C TYR A 628 -21.35 -11.55 24.21
N GLU A 629 -21.95 -10.44 23.79
CA GLU A 629 -23.13 -10.46 22.94
C GLU A 629 -22.71 -10.80 21.52
N ILE A 630 -23.25 -11.89 20.99
CA ILE A 630 -22.92 -12.43 19.68
C ILE A 630 -24.19 -12.71 18.88
N THR A 631 -24.06 -12.62 17.57
CA THR A 631 -25.08 -13.01 16.60
C THR A 631 -24.48 -14.01 15.64
N ILE A 632 -25.18 -15.12 15.42
CA ILE A 632 -24.81 -16.15 14.44
C ILE A 632 -26.00 -16.55 13.60
N ILE A 633 -25.74 -17.16 12.45
CA ILE A 633 -26.75 -17.85 11.66
C ILE A 633 -26.64 -19.33 12.02
N ASP A 634 -27.72 -19.93 12.48
CA ASP A 634 -27.81 -21.36 12.83
C ASP A 634 -29.11 -21.92 12.24
N ASN A 635 -29.00 -22.90 11.34
CA ASN A 635 -30.10 -23.43 10.54
C ASN A 635 -30.88 -22.34 9.78
N ALA A 636 -30.15 -21.46 9.09
CA ALA A 636 -30.67 -20.30 8.37
C ALA A 636 -31.42 -19.24 9.22
N GLU A 637 -31.42 -19.36 10.56
CA GLU A 637 -32.01 -18.37 11.46
C GLU A 637 -30.94 -17.55 12.18
N SER A 638 -31.16 -16.24 12.27
CA SER A 638 -30.29 -15.35 13.06
C SER A 638 -30.57 -15.53 14.55
N LYS A 639 -29.60 -16.05 15.30
CA LYS A 639 -29.66 -16.25 16.75
C LYS A 639 -28.72 -15.27 17.44
N THR A 640 -29.25 -14.51 18.39
CA THR A 640 -28.48 -13.55 19.19
C THR A 640 -28.58 -13.89 20.67
N GLY A 641 -27.46 -13.80 21.39
CA GLY A 641 -27.44 -14.03 22.83
C GLY A 641 -26.08 -13.72 23.48
N LEU A 642 -26.03 -13.90 24.79
CA LEU A 642 -24.89 -13.61 25.65
C LEU A 642 -24.11 -14.89 25.96
N LEU A 643 -22.84 -14.92 25.56
CA LEU A 643 -21.86 -15.93 25.94
C LEU A 643 -21.05 -15.41 27.13
N LYS A 644 -20.93 -16.19 28.21
CA LYS A 644 -20.13 -15.79 29.38
C LYS A 644 -18.67 -15.63 28.95
N LYS A 645 -18.05 -14.50 29.28
CA LYS A 645 -16.65 -14.23 28.91
C LYS A 645 -15.67 -15.15 29.64
N GLU A 646 -15.94 -15.41 30.92
CA GLU A 646 -15.20 -16.39 31.71
C GLU A 646 -15.40 -17.80 31.15
N GLY A 647 -14.31 -18.48 30.83
CA GLY A 647 -14.33 -19.83 30.26
C GLY A 647 -14.60 -19.89 28.75
N ALA A 648 -14.83 -18.75 28.08
CA ALA A 648 -14.98 -18.72 26.63
C ALA A 648 -13.70 -19.21 25.94
N LYS A 649 -13.84 -20.20 25.05
CA LYS A 649 -12.72 -20.76 24.30
C LYS A 649 -12.38 -19.86 23.10
N LEU A 650 -11.16 -19.34 23.10
CA LEU A 650 -10.63 -18.52 22.01
C LEU A 650 -9.70 -19.34 21.11
N LEU A 651 -9.85 -19.17 19.81
CA LEU A 651 -8.97 -19.69 18.76
C LEU A 651 -8.30 -18.54 18.04
N SER A 652 -7.06 -18.74 17.59
CA SER A 652 -6.37 -17.78 16.72
C SER A 652 -6.83 -17.97 15.27
N GLN A 653 -6.80 -16.91 14.46
CA GLN A 653 -6.92 -17.01 13.00
C GLN A 653 -5.95 -18.03 12.36
N HIS A 654 -4.83 -18.32 13.04
CA HIS A 654 -3.85 -19.30 12.57
C HIS A 654 -4.23 -20.75 12.88
N ASP A 655 -5.24 -21.01 13.72
CA ASP A 655 -5.76 -22.35 14.00
C ASP A 655 -6.71 -22.83 12.87
N TRP A 656 -6.24 -22.83 11.61
CA TRP A 656 -7.06 -23.11 10.42
C TRP A 656 -7.89 -24.39 10.56
N GLU A 657 -7.26 -25.50 10.95
CA GLU A 657 -7.97 -26.79 11.10
C GLU A 657 -9.08 -26.70 12.15
N LYS A 658 -8.83 -26.01 13.28
CA LYS A 658 -9.84 -25.81 14.33
C LYS A 658 -10.94 -24.82 13.94
N LEU A 659 -10.68 -23.94 12.97
CA LEU A 659 -11.65 -23.01 12.38
C LEU A 659 -12.47 -23.65 11.23
N GLY A 660 -12.27 -24.95 10.99
CA GLY A 660 -13.04 -25.76 10.06
C GLY A 660 -12.39 -25.93 8.68
N PHE A 661 -11.15 -25.50 8.46
CA PHE A 661 -10.43 -25.80 7.22
C PHE A 661 -10.04 -27.27 7.17
N ARG A 662 -10.39 -27.95 6.07
CA ARG A 662 -10.22 -29.40 5.96
C ARG A 662 -9.59 -29.77 4.63
N VAL A 663 -8.60 -30.65 4.71
CA VAL A 663 -7.96 -31.23 3.54
C VAL A 663 -8.88 -32.27 2.90
N VAL A 664 -9.08 -32.17 1.59
CA VAL A 664 -9.62 -33.25 0.75
C VAL A 664 -8.53 -33.68 -0.23
N LYS A 665 -8.20 -34.96 -0.25
CA LYS A 665 -7.19 -35.52 -1.17
C LYS A 665 -7.89 -36.42 -2.16
N GLU A 666 -7.60 -36.23 -3.43
CA GLU A 666 -7.86 -37.28 -4.41
C GLU A 666 -6.91 -38.44 -4.11
N SER A 667 -7.48 -39.59 -3.75
CA SER A 667 -6.72 -40.77 -3.32
C SER A 667 -6.76 -41.90 -4.35
N ASN A 668 -7.54 -41.74 -5.42
CA ASN A 668 -7.58 -42.65 -6.54
C ASN A 668 -6.31 -42.50 -7.40
N SER A 669 -5.43 -43.50 -7.35
CA SER A 669 -4.21 -43.53 -8.17
C SER A 669 -4.48 -43.63 -9.67
N ASN A 670 -5.72 -43.95 -10.06
CA ASN A 670 -6.20 -43.98 -11.44
C ASN A 670 -7.11 -42.79 -11.77
N SER A 671 -7.14 -41.74 -10.94
CA SER A 671 -7.97 -40.56 -11.19
C SER A 671 -7.65 -40.02 -12.59
N ASP A 672 -8.69 -39.89 -13.39
CA ASP A 672 -8.65 -39.26 -14.70
C ASP A 672 -8.69 -37.73 -14.60
N GLY A 673 -8.51 -37.14 -13.40
CA GLY A 673 -8.62 -35.70 -13.20
C GLY A 673 -10.07 -35.18 -13.16
N PHE A 674 -11.06 -36.06 -13.24
CA PHE A 674 -12.42 -35.78 -12.80
C PHE A 674 -12.60 -36.28 -11.36
N LEU A 675 -13.51 -35.64 -10.63
CA LEU A 675 -13.89 -36.06 -9.28
C LEU A 675 -14.71 -37.35 -9.37
N ASP A 676 -14.32 -38.35 -8.61
CA ASP A 676 -15.09 -39.56 -8.33
C ASP A 676 -15.67 -39.49 -6.90
N PRO A 677 -16.91 -38.97 -6.70
CA PRO A 677 -17.41 -38.69 -5.37
C PRO A 677 -17.49 -39.93 -4.47
N GLY A 678 -17.67 -41.12 -5.04
CA GLY A 678 -17.73 -42.38 -4.31
C GLY A 678 -16.40 -42.79 -3.65
N ASP A 679 -15.27 -42.32 -4.19
CA ASP A 679 -13.92 -42.65 -3.71
C ASP A 679 -13.34 -41.56 -2.79
N MET A 680 -14.12 -40.52 -2.48
CA MET A 680 -13.73 -39.46 -1.55
C MET A 680 -14.04 -39.79 -0.08
N PRO A 681 -13.39 -39.13 0.90
CA PRO A 681 -13.70 -39.33 2.32
C PRO A 681 -15.17 -39.05 2.66
N GLU A 682 -15.73 -39.77 3.64
CA GLU A 682 -17.16 -39.71 4.02
C GLU A 682 -17.68 -38.28 4.27
N PHE A 683 -16.87 -37.42 4.90
CA PHE A 683 -17.27 -36.03 5.15
C PHE A 683 -17.48 -35.23 3.85
N PHE A 684 -16.67 -35.50 2.81
CA PHE A 684 -16.81 -34.87 1.51
C PHE A 684 -18.01 -35.45 0.77
N GLN A 685 -18.24 -36.76 0.85
CA GLN A 685 -19.44 -37.39 0.26
C GLN A 685 -20.74 -36.80 0.83
N ALA A 686 -20.77 -36.54 2.15
CA ALA A 686 -21.91 -35.88 2.80
C ALA A 686 -22.11 -34.45 2.27
N LEU A 687 -21.03 -33.67 2.20
CA LEU A 687 -21.08 -32.30 1.69
C LEU A 687 -21.42 -32.25 0.19
N TYR A 688 -20.97 -33.23 -0.59
CA TYR A 688 -21.31 -33.39 -2.00
C TYR A 688 -22.81 -33.66 -2.18
N LYS A 689 -23.43 -34.47 -1.31
CA LYS A 689 -24.90 -34.65 -1.31
C LYS A 689 -25.65 -33.39 -0.89
N ASP A 690 -25.09 -32.63 0.04
CA ASP A 690 -25.66 -31.34 0.45
C ASP A 690 -25.64 -30.29 -0.67
N LEU A 691 -24.70 -30.38 -1.61
CA LEU A 691 -24.65 -29.50 -2.78
C LEU A 691 -25.92 -29.62 -3.64
N ASP A 692 -26.36 -30.84 -3.96
CA ASP A 692 -27.63 -31.10 -4.67
C ASP A 692 -28.83 -30.69 -3.81
N LYS A 693 -28.86 -31.12 -2.54
CA LYS A 693 -29.95 -30.83 -1.60
C LYS A 693 -30.22 -29.33 -1.41
N PHE A 694 -29.16 -28.51 -1.32
CA PHE A 694 -29.28 -27.06 -1.21
C PHE A 694 -29.29 -26.36 -2.57
N GLY A 695 -29.02 -27.12 -3.64
CA GLY A 695 -29.07 -26.71 -5.03
C GLY A 695 -30.48 -26.85 -5.60
N ASN A 696 -30.61 -27.61 -6.69
CA ASN A 696 -31.88 -27.84 -7.38
C ASN A 696 -32.65 -29.09 -6.86
N ASP A 697 -32.03 -29.91 -6.01
CA ASP A 697 -32.54 -31.16 -5.41
C ASP A 697 -33.05 -32.21 -6.43
N ASP A 698 -32.43 -32.27 -7.62
CA ASP A 698 -32.80 -33.20 -8.71
C ASP A 698 -32.11 -34.58 -8.62
N LYS A 699 -31.32 -34.79 -7.55
CA LYS A 699 -30.50 -35.98 -7.28
C LYS A 699 -29.27 -36.10 -8.17
N LYS A 700 -28.87 -35.03 -8.85
CA LYS A 700 -27.65 -34.96 -9.65
C LYS A 700 -26.89 -33.70 -9.28
N VAL A 701 -25.65 -33.88 -8.86
CA VAL A 701 -24.75 -32.74 -8.65
C VAL A 701 -24.25 -32.25 -10.01
N THR A 702 -24.57 -31.00 -10.31
CA THR A 702 -24.26 -30.29 -11.55
C THR A 702 -23.76 -28.88 -11.24
N PRO A 703 -23.11 -28.21 -12.20
CA PRO A 703 -22.70 -26.81 -12.04
C PRO A 703 -23.84 -25.85 -11.67
N GLU A 704 -25.06 -26.15 -12.09
CA GLU A 704 -26.28 -25.37 -11.81
C GLU A 704 -26.66 -25.35 -10.32
N ASP A 705 -26.17 -26.30 -9.53
CA ASP A 705 -26.43 -26.34 -8.09
C ASP A 705 -25.67 -25.26 -7.34
N PHE A 706 -24.45 -24.91 -7.77
CA PHE A 706 -23.59 -23.99 -7.05
C PHE A 706 -24.19 -22.59 -6.85
N PRO A 707 -24.73 -21.90 -7.88
CA PRO A 707 -25.34 -20.57 -7.71
C PRO A 707 -26.53 -20.55 -6.74
N ILE A 708 -27.12 -21.72 -6.44
CA ILE A 708 -28.25 -21.87 -5.51
C ILE A 708 -27.72 -22.27 -4.14
N ALA A 709 -26.97 -23.37 -4.05
CA ALA A 709 -26.46 -23.94 -2.80
C ALA A 709 -25.52 -23.00 -2.05
N LEU A 710 -24.65 -22.26 -2.75
CA LEU A 710 -23.70 -21.33 -2.11
C LEU A 710 -24.38 -20.08 -1.49
N LYS A 711 -25.67 -19.86 -1.72
CA LYS A 711 -26.47 -18.85 -0.99
C LYS A 711 -26.75 -19.28 0.45
N ASN A 712 -26.74 -20.59 0.73
CA ASN A 712 -26.77 -21.10 2.08
C ASN A 712 -25.42 -20.83 2.75
N VAL A 713 -25.41 -19.94 3.75
CA VAL A 713 -24.19 -19.48 4.43
C VAL A 713 -23.46 -20.62 5.14
N GLU A 714 -24.18 -21.54 5.78
CA GLU A 714 -23.58 -22.67 6.50
C GLU A 714 -22.89 -23.64 5.52
N PHE A 715 -23.60 -24.01 4.44
CA PHE A 715 -23.04 -24.84 3.38
C PHE A 715 -21.82 -24.19 2.73
N ARG A 716 -21.94 -22.91 2.33
CA ARG A 716 -20.83 -22.13 1.74
C ARG A 716 -19.62 -22.08 2.68
N ASN A 717 -19.84 -21.88 3.98
CA ASN A 717 -18.76 -21.84 4.96
C ASN A 717 -18.02 -23.18 5.05
N HIS A 718 -18.71 -24.32 4.98
CA HIS A 718 -18.04 -25.63 4.92
C HIS A 718 -17.33 -25.87 3.58
N TRP A 719 -18.00 -25.58 2.47
CA TRP A 719 -17.48 -25.82 1.12
C TRP A 719 -16.23 -24.99 0.82
N SER A 720 -16.28 -23.69 1.11
CA SER A 720 -15.16 -22.77 0.86
C SER A 720 -13.96 -22.99 1.77
N LYS A 721 -14.09 -23.79 2.84
CA LYS A 721 -12.99 -24.16 3.74
C LYS A 721 -12.33 -25.49 3.38
N LEU A 722 -12.74 -26.12 2.29
CA LEU A 722 -12.02 -27.26 1.72
C LEU A 722 -10.67 -26.79 1.14
N ILE A 723 -9.65 -27.62 1.35
CA ILE A 723 -8.31 -27.47 0.77
C ILE A 723 -8.07 -28.72 -0.05
N ALA A 724 -8.15 -28.58 -1.37
CA ALA A 724 -8.22 -29.70 -2.28
C ALA A 724 -6.83 -30.05 -2.82
N TYR A 725 -6.46 -31.32 -2.75
CA TYR A 725 -5.23 -31.83 -3.32
C TYR A 725 -5.55 -32.65 -4.57
N HIS A 726 -5.39 -32.05 -5.74
CA HIS A 726 -5.69 -32.65 -7.03
C HIS A 726 -4.76 -32.11 -8.14
N PRO A 727 -4.71 -32.75 -9.31
CA PRO A 727 -3.97 -32.24 -10.46
C PRO A 727 -4.52 -30.90 -10.97
N THR A 728 -3.64 -29.94 -11.25
CA THR A 728 -3.99 -28.65 -11.85
C THR A 728 -4.52 -28.80 -13.29
N GLU A 729 -5.46 -27.94 -13.67
CA GLU A 729 -6.02 -27.88 -15.03
C GLU A 729 -5.04 -27.31 -16.06
N TRP A 730 -4.02 -26.58 -15.63
CA TRP A 730 -3.10 -25.82 -16.50
C TRP A 730 -1.89 -26.62 -17.01
N LYS A 731 -1.84 -27.93 -16.75
CA LYS A 731 -0.69 -28.79 -17.04
C LYS A 731 -0.82 -29.64 -18.29
N SER A 732 -1.82 -30.52 -18.31
CA SER A 732 -1.80 -31.65 -19.24
C SER A 732 -2.52 -31.31 -20.54
N LYS A 733 -1.89 -31.66 -21.68
CA LYS A 733 -2.51 -31.58 -23.00
C LYS A 733 -3.71 -32.51 -23.14
N SER A 734 -4.59 -32.16 -24.06
CA SER A 734 -5.88 -32.81 -24.35
C SER A 734 -5.78 -34.28 -24.80
N ASP A 735 -4.59 -34.75 -25.21
CA ASP A 735 -4.29 -36.13 -25.58
C ASP A 735 -3.80 -37.01 -24.42
N SER A 736 -3.55 -36.41 -23.25
CA SER A 736 -3.11 -37.15 -22.06
C SER A 736 -4.24 -37.97 -21.45
N ALA A 737 -3.88 -38.99 -20.66
CA ALA A 737 -4.84 -39.86 -19.98
C ALA A 737 -5.84 -39.11 -19.08
N LYS A 738 -5.45 -37.94 -18.55
CA LYS A 738 -6.32 -37.03 -17.78
C LYS A 738 -7.55 -36.58 -18.59
N TRP A 739 -7.45 -36.48 -19.90
CA TRP A 739 -8.56 -36.00 -20.73
C TRP A 739 -9.28 -37.13 -21.47
N ALA A 740 -8.96 -38.40 -21.19
CA ALA A 740 -9.54 -39.54 -21.89
C ALA A 740 -11.08 -39.59 -21.77
N ARG A 741 -11.65 -39.15 -20.65
CA ARG A 741 -13.11 -39.09 -20.44
C ARG A 741 -13.80 -38.06 -21.35
N LEU A 742 -13.09 -37.06 -21.86
CA LEU A 742 -13.64 -36.04 -22.75
C LEU A 742 -14.09 -36.64 -24.08
N ASP A 743 -13.36 -37.63 -24.61
CA ASP A 743 -13.72 -38.35 -25.84
C ASP A 743 -15.07 -39.06 -25.68
N THR A 744 -15.32 -39.68 -24.52
CA THR A 744 -16.60 -40.33 -24.21
C THR A 744 -17.72 -39.31 -24.00
N LEU A 745 -17.45 -38.19 -23.32
CA LEU A 745 -18.47 -37.17 -23.02
C LEU A 745 -18.96 -36.44 -24.28
N LEU A 746 -18.11 -36.32 -25.30
CA LEU A 746 -18.38 -35.57 -26.53
C LEU A 746 -18.37 -36.47 -27.78
N GLU A 747 -18.55 -37.79 -27.63
CA GLU A 747 -18.55 -38.76 -28.74
C GLU A 747 -19.58 -38.39 -29.83
N GLU A 748 -20.75 -37.91 -29.41
CA GLU A 748 -21.82 -37.47 -30.32
C GLU A 748 -21.56 -36.09 -30.96
N TYR A 749 -20.54 -35.36 -30.50
CA TYR A 749 -20.23 -33.98 -30.90
C TYR A 749 -18.77 -33.79 -31.34
N PRO A 750 -18.31 -34.43 -32.43
CA PRO A 750 -16.90 -34.45 -32.84
C PRO A 750 -16.32 -33.06 -33.12
N SER A 751 -17.10 -32.11 -33.66
CA SER A 751 -16.65 -30.72 -33.85
C SER A 751 -16.42 -30.00 -32.51
N VAL A 752 -17.28 -30.25 -31.52
CA VAL A 752 -17.16 -29.68 -30.17
C VAL A 752 -15.95 -30.28 -29.46
N LEU A 753 -15.78 -31.60 -29.54
CA LEU A 753 -14.62 -32.31 -29.00
C LEU A 753 -13.31 -31.75 -29.56
N LYS A 754 -13.21 -31.59 -30.88
CA LYS A 754 -12.04 -31.00 -31.53
C LYS A 754 -11.76 -29.60 -30.99
N HIS A 755 -12.78 -28.75 -30.93
CA HIS A 755 -12.66 -27.38 -30.42
C HIS A 755 -12.19 -27.34 -28.97
N GLU A 756 -12.78 -28.14 -28.08
CA GLU A 756 -12.38 -28.19 -26.67
C GLU A 756 -10.95 -28.71 -26.48
N LYS A 757 -10.52 -29.70 -27.28
CA LYS A 757 -9.14 -30.19 -27.28
C LYS A 757 -8.14 -29.10 -27.66
N GLU A 758 -8.41 -28.37 -28.75
CA GLU A 758 -7.59 -27.23 -29.18
C GLU A 758 -7.55 -26.12 -28.12
N ARG A 759 -8.69 -25.82 -27.48
CA ARG A 759 -8.79 -24.83 -26.40
C ARG A 759 -7.97 -25.25 -25.19
N ILE A 760 -8.08 -26.49 -24.73
CA ILE A 760 -7.28 -27.03 -23.61
C ILE A 760 -5.79 -26.89 -23.90
N ASP A 761 -5.34 -27.31 -25.09
CA ASP A 761 -3.92 -27.25 -25.47
C ASP A 761 -3.38 -25.82 -25.57
N SER A 762 -4.24 -24.84 -25.85
CA SER A 762 -3.86 -23.42 -25.86
C SER A 762 -3.69 -22.80 -24.47
N LEU A 763 -4.32 -23.38 -23.44
CA LEU A 763 -4.36 -22.84 -22.08
C LEU A 763 -3.22 -23.34 -21.20
N ILE A 764 -2.60 -24.47 -21.55
CA ILE A 764 -1.54 -25.05 -20.72
C ILE A 764 -0.28 -24.17 -20.68
N PHE A 765 0.36 -24.15 -19.51
CA PHE A 765 1.65 -23.47 -19.31
C PHE A 765 2.51 -24.14 -18.24
N TRP A 766 1.98 -25.12 -17.49
CA TRP A 766 2.64 -25.64 -16.29
C TRP A 766 4.02 -26.27 -16.55
N ASP A 767 4.14 -27.02 -17.65
CA ASP A 767 5.39 -27.69 -18.02
C ASP A 767 6.37 -26.77 -18.77
N ASP A 768 6.05 -25.47 -18.91
CA ASP A 768 7.01 -24.49 -19.43
C ASP A 768 8.28 -24.48 -18.56
N PRO A 769 9.49 -24.52 -19.14
CA PRO A 769 10.74 -24.56 -18.39
C PRO A 769 10.90 -23.40 -17.39
N ILE A 770 10.36 -22.22 -17.70
CA ILE A 770 10.36 -21.06 -16.79
C ILE A 770 9.55 -21.37 -15.54
N ILE A 771 8.38 -21.99 -15.71
CA ILE A 771 7.46 -22.30 -14.62
C ILE A 771 8.03 -23.41 -13.75
N GLN A 772 8.54 -24.48 -14.38
CA GLN A 772 9.21 -25.58 -13.68
C GLN A 772 10.44 -25.11 -12.89
N SER A 773 11.19 -24.12 -13.39
CA SER A 773 12.31 -23.52 -12.66
C SER A 773 11.91 -22.82 -11.35
N LYS A 774 10.62 -22.53 -11.14
CA LYS A 774 10.08 -21.92 -9.91
C LYS A 774 9.67 -22.95 -8.85
N GLY A 775 9.85 -24.24 -9.11
CA GLY A 775 9.61 -25.31 -8.12
C GLY A 775 8.13 -25.68 -7.92
N LEU A 776 7.29 -25.53 -8.95
CA LEU A 776 5.86 -25.90 -8.90
C LEU A 776 5.58 -27.41 -9.00
N GLY A 777 6.62 -28.22 -9.20
CA GLY A 777 6.52 -29.67 -9.17
C GLY A 777 5.70 -30.27 -10.32
N ASP A 778 5.20 -31.48 -10.09
CA ASP A 778 4.50 -32.31 -11.06
C ASP A 778 3.06 -31.87 -11.36
N GLY A 779 2.58 -30.79 -10.76
CA GLY A 779 1.26 -30.24 -11.01
C GLY A 779 0.13 -30.85 -10.18
N VAL A 780 0.44 -31.66 -9.16
CA VAL A 780 -0.54 -32.00 -8.10
C VAL A 780 -0.31 -31.08 -6.91
N VAL A 781 -1.22 -30.13 -6.71
CA VAL A 781 -1.04 -29.03 -5.75
C VAL A 781 -2.25 -28.86 -4.85
N TRP A 782 -2.06 -28.10 -3.78
CA TRP A 782 -3.09 -27.77 -2.80
C TRP A 782 -3.83 -26.51 -3.22
N HIS A 783 -5.12 -26.61 -3.51
CA HIS A 783 -5.97 -25.50 -3.90
C HIS A 783 -6.79 -24.99 -2.71
N PHE A 784 -6.79 -23.68 -2.52
CA PHE A 784 -7.62 -22.99 -1.53
C PHE A 784 -8.72 -22.22 -2.24
N HIS A 785 -9.91 -22.18 -1.67
CA HIS A 785 -10.91 -21.19 -2.11
C HIS A 785 -10.35 -19.77 -1.89
N PRO A 786 -10.21 -18.93 -2.95
CA PRO A 786 -9.51 -17.66 -2.83
C PRO A 786 -10.08 -16.72 -1.78
N ILE A 787 -11.42 -16.56 -1.76
CA ILE A 787 -12.08 -15.66 -0.81
C ILE A 787 -12.08 -16.16 0.64
N ALA A 788 -12.20 -17.47 0.89
CA ALA A 788 -12.11 -18.00 2.26
C ALA A 788 -10.69 -17.91 2.81
N PHE A 789 -9.68 -18.21 1.99
CA PHE A 789 -8.27 -18.00 2.36
C PHE A 789 -8.01 -16.54 2.72
N LEU A 790 -8.44 -15.60 1.86
CA LEU A 790 -8.28 -14.17 2.11
C LEU A 790 -9.10 -13.69 3.30
N GLY A 791 -10.32 -14.18 3.49
CA GLY A 791 -11.16 -13.86 4.65
C GLY A 791 -10.48 -14.23 5.98
N ASN A 792 -9.75 -15.35 6.01
CA ASN A 792 -8.99 -15.75 7.19
C ASN A 792 -7.66 -14.99 7.36
N GLN A 793 -7.01 -14.59 6.26
CA GLN A 793 -5.74 -13.83 6.30
C GLN A 793 -5.92 -12.34 6.59
N ILE A 794 -6.91 -11.72 5.94
CA ILE A 794 -7.32 -10.35 6.23
C ILE A 794 -7.91 -10.29 7.65
N GLY A 795 -8.49 -11.42 8.12
CA GLY A 795 -9.39 -11.44 9.26
C GLY A 795 -10.59 -10.54 8.98
N GLY A 796 -11.49 -10.39 9.94
CA GLY A 796 -11.99 -9.04 10.11
C GLY A 796 -10.76 -8.21 10.47
N ARG A 797 -10.19 -7.49 9.50
CA ARG A 797 -9.90 -6.10 9.77
C ARG A 797 -11.23 -5.51 10.20
N GLY A 798 -11.62 -5.76 11.46
CA GLY A 798 -12.60 -4.94 12.12
C GLY A 798 -12.16 -3.55 11.75
N LYS A 799 -13.05 -2.79 11.08
CA LYS A 799 -12.79 -1.38 10.82
C LYS A 799 -12.05 -0.87 12.04
N ILE A 800 -10.85 -0.32 11.85
CA ILE A 800 -10.08 0.25 12.96
C ILE A 800 -11.09 0.89 13.88
N LYS A 801 -11.15 0.42 15.12
CA LYS A 801 -12.21 0.84 16.03
C LYS A 801 -11.59 1.81 17.01
N ILE A 802 -11.28 3.01 16.52
CA ILE A 802 -10.94 4.12 17.41
C ILE A 802 -12.18 4.41 18.25
N THR A 803 -12.00 4.46 19.56
CA THR A 803 -13.07 4.86 20.49
C THR A 803 -12.82 6.26 21.02
N VAL A 804 -13.86 6.88 21.57
CA VAL A 804 -13.74 8.18 22.25
C VAL A 804 -12.73 8.08 23.40
N GLU A 805 -12.65 6.96 24.12
CA GLU A 805 -11.70 6.73 25.20
C GLU A 805 -10.25 6.71 24.71
N MET A 806 -9.98 6.11 23.56
CA MET A 806 -8.65 6.17 22.94
C MET A 806 -8.27 7.62 22.62
N LEU A 807 -9.20 8.39 22.07
CA LEU A 807 -8.96 9.80 21.75
C LEU A 807 -8.83 10.67 23.01
N LYS A 808 -9.53 10.36 24.10
CA LYS A 808 -9.32 11.02 25.41
C LYS A 808 -7.91 10.79 25.96
N LYS A 809 -7.28 9.64 25.68
CA LYS A 809 -5.86 9.40 26.01
C LYS A 809 -4.91 10.21 25.13
N VAL A 810 -5.24 10.38 23.84
CA VAL A 810 -4.49 11.28 22.96
C VAL A 810 -4.57 12.73 23.48
N PHE A 811 -5.79 13.20 23.77
CA PHE A 811 -6.09 14.55 24.25
C PHE A 811 -6.32 14.58 25.77
N ASP A 812 -5.23 14.33 26.50
CA ASP A 812 -5.10 14.22 27.96
C ASP A 812 -5.50 15.47 28.78
N GLY A 813 -5.98 16.55 28.15
CA GLY A 813 -6.42 17.77 28.81
C GLY A 813 -7.93 18.02 28.74
N ILE A 814 -8.70 17.12 28.13
CA ILE A 814 -10.16 17.25 28.00
C ILE A 814 -10.84 17.08 29.36
N LYS A 815 -11.80 17.98 29.66
CA LYS A 815 -12.74 17.81 30.78
C LYS A 815 -13.95 17.04 30.26
N ASN A 816 -14.48 16.07 31.00
CA ASN A 816 -15.67 15.32 30.57
C ASN A 816 -16.87 16.26 30.37
N SER A 817 -17.13 16.63 29.12
CA SER A 817 -18.27 17.44 28.70
C SER A 817 -18.83 16.90 27.38
N THR A 818 -20.13 17.06 27.16
CA THR A 818 -20.84 16.49 26.02
C THR A 818 -20.28 16.99 24.68
N GLU A 819 -19.97 18.28 24.57
CA GLU A 819 -19.49 18.88 23.31
C GLU A 819 -18.13 18.32 22.84
N GLN A 820 -17.20 18.08 23.78
CA GLN A 820 -15.92 17.44 23.42
C GLN A 820 -16.10 15.97 23.08
N ASP A 821 -17.02 15.27 23.75
CA ASP A 821 -17.33 13.87 23.46
C ASP A 821 -17.96 13.72 22.06
N ASP A 822 -18.81 14.67 21.64
CA ASP A 822 -19.39 14.71 20.29
C ASP A 822 -18.31 14.93 19.21
N LEU A 823 -17.37 15.87 19.42
CA LEU A 823 -16.24 16.06 18.51
C LEU A 823 -15.37 14.80 18.41
N LEU A 824 -15.03 14.19 19.54
CA LEU A 824 -14.24 12.96 19.55
C LEU A 824 -14.98 11.79 18.90
N ALA A 825 -16.29 11.68 19.12
CA ALA A 825 -17.13 10.69 18.46
C ALA A 825 -17.13 10.87 16.94
N GLU A 826 -17.22 12.12 16.47
CA GLU A 826 -17.13 12.42 15.03
C GLU A 826 -15.74 12.11 14.46
N VAL A 827 -14.67 12.45 15.18
CA VAL A 827 -13.28 12.09 14.80
C VAL A 827 -13.14 10.58 14.66
N ALA A 828 -13.61 9.82 15.65
CA ALA A 828 -13.58 8.37 15.64
C ALA A 828 -14.41 7.82 14.47
N SER A 829 -15.65 8.29 14.30
CA SER A 829 -16.56 7.83 13.24
C SER A 829 -15.97 8.05 11.84
N GLN A 830 -15.56 9.28 11.52
CA GLN A 830 -15.00 9.62 10.22
C GLN A 830 -13.77 8.77 9.87
N ILE A 831 -12.86 8.56 10.84
CA ILE A 831 -11.66 7.76 10.61
C ILE A 831 -12.01 6.27 10.52
N ASN A 832 -12.84 5.73 11.41
CA ASN A 832 -13.21 4.32 11.40
C ASN A 832 -13.92 3.93 10.08
N GLU A 833 -14.78 4.80 9.56
CA GLU A 833 -15.51 4.59 8.31
C GLU A 833 -14.62 4.70 7.06
N ASN A 834 -13.55 5.50 7.11
CA ASN A 834 -12.76 5.86 5.93
C ASN A 834 -11.26 5.53 6.07
N CYS A 835 -10.85 4.75 7.07
CA CYS A 835 -9.44 4.58 7.48
C CYS A 835 -8.50 4.24 6.32
N GLU A 836 -8.88 3.30 5.44
CA GLU A 836 -8.08 2.91 4.26
C GLU A 836 -7.96 4.03 3.22
N ARG A 837 -9.07 4.77 3.02
CA ARG A 837 -9.15 5.90 2.09
C ARG A 837 -8.36 7.09 2.62
N TYR A 838 -8.36 7.29 3.94
CA TYR A 838 -7.62 8.33 4.64
C TYR A 838 -6.16 7.97 4.91
N LYS A 839 -5.74 6.73 4.62
CA LYS A 839 -4.41 6.21 4.98
C LYS A 839 -4.14 6.39 6.47
N LEU A 840 -5.13 6.05 7.28
CA LEU A 840 -5.14 6.04 8.75
C LEU A 840 -5.61 4.65 9.23
N ASP A 841 -5.05 3.63 8.59
CA ASP A 841 -5.40 2.21 8.59
C ASP A 841 -4.35 1.34 9.31
N THR A 842 -3.41 1.96 10.02
CA THR A 842 -2.46 1.25 10.89
C THR A 842 -2.22 2.01 12.20
N PRO A 843 -1.89 1.31 13.32
CA PRO A 843 -1.52 1.96 14.58
C PRO A 843 -0.38 2.96 14.42
N LEU A 844 0.60 2.66 13.54
CA LEU A 844 1.74 3.54 13.26
C LEU A 844 1.30 4.85 12.60
N ARG A 845 0.49 4.77 11.53
CA ARG A 845 -0.02 5.96 10.81
C ARG A 845 -0.91 6.81 11.72
N LEU A 846 -1.78 6.17 12.51
CA LEU A 846 -2.61 6.86 13.49
C LEU A 846 -1.80 7.56 14.57
N SER A 847 -0.75 6.91 15.08
CA SER A 847 0.13 7.50 16.09
C SER A 847 0.88 8.71 15.55
N HIS A 848 1.41 8.64 14.32
CA HIS A 848 2.01 9.79 13.65
C HIS A 848 1.01 10.92 13.42
N PHE A 849 -0.18 10.61 12.90
CA PHE A 849 -1.23 11.59 12.65
C PHE A 849 -1.65 12.29 13.95
N PHE A 850 -2.02 11.53 14.98
CA PHE A 850 -2.49 12.07 16.24
C PHE A 850 -1.41 12.76 17.06
N ALA A 851 -0.15 12.32 17.01
CA ALA A 851 0.95 13.06 17.65
C ALA A 851 1.07 14.48 17.09
N GLN A 852 0.91 14.60 15.78
CA GLN A 852 1.01 15.88 15.09
C GLN A 852 -0.26 16.72 15.30
N VAL A 853 -1.46 16.13 15.27
CA VAL A 853 -2.72 16.83 15.58
C VAL A 853 -2.71 17.33 17.03
N ARG A 854 -2.31 16.48 17.98
CA ARG A 854 -2.22 16.79 19.40
C ARG A 854 -1.28 17.97 19.70
N GLN A 855 -0.25 18.17 18.87
CA GLN A 855 0.59 19.36 18.95
C GLN A 855 -0.09 20.61 18.38
N GLU A 856 -0.82 20.51 17.26
CA GLU A 856 -1.49 21.67 16.66
C GLU A 856 -2.63 22.21 17.54
N ILE A 857 -3.52 21.31 18.00
CA ILE A 857 -4.77 21.72 18.67
C ILE A 857 -4.72 21.58 20.20
N GLY A 858 -3.54 21.22 20.73
CA GLY A 858 -3.27 21.12 22.16
C GLY A 858 -4.01 19.96 22.87
N SER A 859 -3.83 19.88 24.19
CA SER A 859 -4.37 18.80 25.04
C SER A 859 -5.88 18.81 25.18
N LYS A 860 -6.52 19.95 24.90
CA LYS A 860 -7.96 20.15 25.03
C LYS A 860 -8.73 19.93 23.73
N CYS A 861 -8.06 19.52 22.65
CA CYS A 861 -8.66 19.34 21.33
C CYS A 861 -9.35 20.62 20.82
N ALA A 862 -8.67 21.77 20.89
CA ALA A 862 -9.24 23.07 20.50
C ALA A 862 -9.11 23.29 18.98
N VAL A 863 -10.19 23.02 18.25
CA VAL A 863 -10.24 23.09 16.77
C VAL A 863 -10.38 24.50 16.19
N VAL A 864 -10.24 25.54 17.01
CA VAL A 864 -10.15 26.95 16.58
C VAL A 864 -8.98 27.57 17.32
N GLU A 865 -8.12 28.28 16.62
CA GLU A 865 -7.04 29.00 17.26
C GLU A 865 -7.56 30.16 18.13
N ASP A 866 -6.86 30.42 19.23
CA ASP A 866 -7.14 31.51 20.16
C ASP A 866 -6.05 32.59 20.05
N PHE A 867 -6.46 33.86 20.17
CA PHE A 867 -5.56 35.02 20.07
C PHE A 867 -5.32 35.71 21.41
N THR A 868 -5.42 34.99 22.52
CA THR A 868 -5.09 35.52 23.85
C THR A 868 -3.59 35.52 24.07
N TYR A 869 -2.91 36.52 23.51
CA TYR A 869 -1.46 36.72 23.66
C TYR A 869 -1.12 37.89 24.58
N GLY A 870 -0.06 37.71 25.37
CA GLY A 870 0.58 38.82 26.09
C GLY A 870 1.49 39.60 25.15
N VAL A 871 1.90 40.81 25.57
CA VAL A 871 2.72 41.71 24.76
C VAL A 871 3.98 41.03 24.20
N GLU A 872 4.76 40.34 25.04
CA GLU A 872 5.97 39.63 24.60
C GLU A 872 5.65 38.37 23.76
N GLY A 873 4.53 37.71 24.05
CA GLY A 873 4.05 36.58 23.25
C GLY A 873 3.74 36.97 21.80
N LEU A 874 3.13 38.15 21.60
CA LEU A 874 2.87 38.69 20.26
C LEU A 874 4.17 38.94 19.49
N LYS A 875 5.15 39.60 20.10
CA LYS A 875 6.45 39.92 19.48
C LYS A 875 7.25 38.65 19.14
N GLY A 876 7.17 37.63 19.99
CA GLY A 876 7.82 36.34 19.76
C GLY A 876 7.17 35.55 18.62
N THR A 877 5.83 35.50 18.59
CA THR A 877 5.08 34.60 17.70
C THR A 877 4.89 35.17 16.30
N PHE A 878 4.61 36.47 16.17
CA PHE A 878 4.20 37.08 14.91
C PHE A 878 5.19 38.16 14.46
N GLY A 879 5.74 38.01 13.25
CA GLY A 879 6.69 38.97 12.66
C GLY A 879 6.15 40.41 12.66
N TYR A 880 4.87 40.60 12.32
CA TYR A 880 4.23 41.92 12.34
C TYR A 880 4.40 42.64 13.69
N PHE A 881 4.15 41.96 14.80
CA PHE A 881 4.24 42.56 16.14
C PHE A 881 5.68 42.72 16.63
N ARG A 882 6.61 41.95 16.06
CA ARG A 882 8.05 42.15 16.27
C ARG A 882 8.52 43.45 15.63
N ASP A 883 8.03 43.72 14.43
CA ASP A 883 8.37 44.92 13.66
C ASP A 883 7.55 46.14 14.11
N ASN A 884 6.38 45.92 14.72
CA ASN A 884 5.47 46.93 15.26
C ASN A 884 5.21 46.72 16.77
N PRO A 885 6.24 46.84 17.63
CA PRO A 885 6.15 46.48 19.04
C PRO A 885 5.20 47.36 19.87
N SER A 886 4.91 48.58 19.42
CA SER A 886 3.91 49.46 20.04
C SER A 886 2.50 48.87 19.93
N GLU A 887 2.16 48.25 18.80
CA GLU A 887 0.86 47.62 18.60
C GLU A 887 0.70 46.33 19.42
N ALA A 888 1.80 45.66 19.76
CA ALA A 888 1.77 44.53 20.69
C ALA A 888 1.27 44.95 22.09
N THR A 889 1.63 46.17 22.53
CA THR A 889 1.16 46.75 23.80
C THR A 889 -0.31 47.16 23.73
N VAL A 890 -0.79 47.58 22.57
CA VAL A 890 -2.19 48.00 22.38
C VAL A 890 -3.14 46.80 22.42
N TYR A 891 -2.77 45.70 21.75
CA TYR A 891 -3.68 44.57 21.56
C TYR A 891 -3.43 43.40 22.51
N GLY A 892 -2.21 43.19 22.96
CA GLY A 892 -1.86 42.12 23.90
C GLY A 892 -2.18 42.48 25.35
N TYR A 893 -2.36 41.46 26.21
CA TYR A 893 -2.61 41.72 27.63
C TYR A 893 -1.33 42.14 28.37
N PRO A 894 -1.40 43.13 29.28
CA PRO A 894 -0.28 43.50 30.14
C PRO A 894 -0.20 42.58 31.37
N GLY A 895 1.01 42.15 31.75
CA GLY A 895 1.25 41.44 33.00
C GLY A 895 0.74 39.99 33.03
N THR A 896 0.17 39.56 34.17
CA THR A 896 -0.16 38.15 34.44
C THR A 896 -1.62 37.77 34.17
N THR A 897 -2.51 38.75 33.98
CA THR A 897 -3.94 38.49 33.71
C THR A 897 -4.15 38.19 32.23
N LYS A 898 -4.38 36.91 31.91
CA LYS A 898 -4.54 36.42 30.53
C LYS A 898 -5.93 36.73 29.95
N TYR A 899 -6.17 38.01 29.64
CA TYR A 899 -7.43 38.45 29.03
C TYR A 899 -7.18 39.41 27.86
N VAL A 900 -7.71 39.06 26.69
CA VAL A 900 -7.73 39.91 25.49
C VAL A 900 -9.18 40.00 25.02
N SER A 901 -9.69 41.22 24.84
CA SER A 901 -11.06 41.43 24.34
C SER A 901 -11.24 40.82 22.95
N HIS A 902 -12.47 40.42 22.60
CA HIS A 902 -12.75 39.86 21.27
C HIS A 902 -12.31 40.80 20.13
N SER A 903 -12.55 42.11 20.27
CA SER A 903 -12.10 43.11 19.29
C SER A 903 -10.58 43.13 19.13
N ASN A 904 -9.83 42.99 20.23
CA ASN A 904 -8.37 42.91 20.17
C ASN A 904 -7.89 41.58 19.58
N GLN A 905 -8.57 40.47 19.85
CA GLN A 905 -8.26 39.19 19.19
C GLN A 905 -8.44 39.28 17.65
N VAL A 906 -9.55 39.89 17.20
CA VAL A 906 -9.78 40.19 15.78
C VAL A 906 -8.66 41.07 15.22
N ALA A 907 -8.28 42.11 15.94
CA ALA A 907 -7.20 43.01 15.54
C ALA A 907 -5.84 42.30 15.45
N ILE A 908 -5.55 41.39 16.37
CA ILE A 908 -4.32 40.57 16.37
C ILE A 908 -4.29 39.66 15.16
N ALA A 909 -5.36 38.89 14.89
CA ALA A 909 -5.38 37.96 13.77
C ALA A 909 -5.28 38.68 12.41
N ASN A 910 -5.96 39.81 12.26
CA ASN A 910 -5.89 40.63 11.05
C ASN A 910 -4.46 41.13 10.77
N ARG A 911 -3.67 41.39 11.82
CA ARG A 911 -2.26 41.79 11.70
C ARG A 911 -1.31 40.61 11.53
N ALA A 912 -1.60 39.49 12.19
CA ALA A 912 -0.80 38.29 12.08
C ALA A 912 -0.84 37.69 10.67
N TYR A 913 -2.01 37.74 10.02
CA TYR A 913 -2.28 37.06 8.75
C TYR A 913 -2.76 37.95 7.60
N GLY A 914 -2.96 39.25 7.81
CA GLY A 914 -3.22 40.19 6.71
C GLY A 914 -2.08 40.15 5.68
N GLU A 915 -2.42 40.26 4.40
CA GLU A 915 -1.47 40.23 3.27
C GLU A 915 -0.64 38.94 3.15
N ARG A 916 -1.02 37.89 3.89
CA ARG A 916 -0.35 36.58 3.90
C ARG A 916 -1.32 35.49 3.49
N LEU A 917 -0.80 34.40 2.92
CA LEU A 917 -1.58 33.18 2.63
C LEU A 917 -2.85 33.45 1.78
N GLY A 918 -2.77 34.42 0.88
CA GLY A 918 -3.86 34.84 -0.01
C GLY A 918 -4.94 35.72 0.64
N ASN A 919 -4.75 36.15 1.88
CA ASN A 919 -5.58 37.18 2.51
C ASN A 919 -5.25 38.57 1.93
N ASP A 920 -6.25 39.43 1.83
CA ASP A 920 -6.10 40.85 1.49
C ASP A 920 -5.51 41.66 2.68
N SER A 921 -5.48 42.99 2.55
CA SER A 921 -4.95 43.94 3.54
C SER A 921 -5.52 43.73 4.96
N ILE A 922 -4.81 44.22 5.97
CA ILE A 922 -5.24 44.15 7.39
C ILE A 922 -6.66 44.71 7.58
N ALA A 923 -7.03 45.76 6.84
CA ALA A 923 -8.35 46.41 6.90
C ALA A 923 -9.50 45.54 6.37
N SER A 924 -9.21 44.53 5.53
CA SER A 924 -10.22 43.64 4.95
C SER A 924 -10.90 42.72 5.98
N GLY A 925 -10.29 42.52 7.15
CA GLY A 925 -10.74 41.55 8.14
C GLY A 925 -10.46 40.09 7.79
N GLU A 926 -9.74 39.82 6.69
CA GLU A 926 -9.52 38.46 6.19
C GLU A 926 -8.58 37.64 7.07
N GLY A 927 -7.66 38.28 7.81
CA GLY A 927 -6.78 37.57 8.74
C GLY A 927 -7.55 36.89 9.88
N TRP A 928 -8.57 37.55 10.43
CA TRP A 928 -9.49 36.94 11.39
C TRP A 928 -10.46 35.97 10.72
N LYS A 929 -11.00 36.32 9.55
CA LYS A 929 -11.96 35.47 8.82
C LYS A 929 -11.38 34.09 8.52
N TYR A 930 -10.14 34.03 8.01
CA TYR A 930 -9.43 32.81 7.64
C TYR A 930 -8.37 32.37 8.65
N ARG A 931 -8.61 32.66 9.94
CA ARG A 931 -7.84 32.12 11.06
C ARG A 931 -7.95 30.57 11.12
N GLY A 932 -6.94 29.92 11.67
CA GLY A 932 -6.76 28.50 11.89
C GLY A 932 -7.97 27.80 12.51
N ARG A 933 -8.51 26.82 11.77
CA ARG A 933 -9.58 25.92 12.22
C ARG A 933 -9.34 24.47 11.84
N GLY A 934 -10.02 23.54 12.51
CA GLY A 934 -9.95 22.09 12.29
C GLY A 934 -8.73 21.42 12.95
N LEU A 935 -8.55 20.12 12.71
CA LEU A 935 -7.53 19.29 13.38
C LEU A 935 -6.07 19.69 13.08
N LYS A 936 -5.86 20.57 12.09
CA LYS A 936 -4.54 21.07 11.67
C LYS A 936 -4.44 22.58 11.61
N HIS A 937 -5.42 23.30 12.17
CA HIS A 937 -5.51 24.77 12.09
C HIS A 937 -5.23 25.29 10.67
N LEU A 938 -6.10 24.93 9.72
CA LEU A 938 -6.02 25.42 8.35
C LEU A 938 -6.17 26.95 8.34
N THR A 939 -5.15 27.68 7.88
CA THR A 939 -5.09 29.16 7.98
C THR A 939 -4.85 29.82 6.61
N GLY A 940 -5.55 30.93 6.34
CA GLY A 940 -5.39 31.78 5.16
C GLY A 940 -6.30 31.43 3.98
N LYS A 941 -6.81 32.45 3.29
CA LYS A 941 -7.79 32.32 2.20
C LYS A 941 -7.36 31.38 1.07
N ALA A 942 -6.09 31.38 0.70
CA ALA A 942 -5.56 30.47 -0.31
C ALA A 942 -5.68 29.00 0.11
N ASN A 943 -5.42 28.69 1.38
CA ASN A 943 -5.52 27.34 1.91
C ASN A 943 -6.98 26.89 2.06
N TYR A 944 -7.87 27.79 2.47
CA TYR A 944 -9.32 27.53 2.47
C TYR A 944 -9.87 27.24 1.06
N LYS A 945 -9.43 27.99 0.04
CA LYS A 945 -9.75 27.70 -1.38
C LYS A 945 -9.22 26.35 -1.81
N ALA A 946 -7.94 26.06 -1.52
CA ALA A 946 -7.33 24.79 -1.89
C ALA A 946 -7.98 23.58 -1.20
N PHE A 947 -8.46 23.75 0.04
CA PHE A 947 -9.25 22.74 0.73
C PHE A 947 -10.63 22.58 0.09
N LYS A 948 -11.32 23.67 -0.28
CA LYS A 948 -12.59 23.61 -1.02
C LYS A 948 -12.49 22.80 -2.30
N ASP A 949 -11.47 23.08 -3.11
CA ASP A 949 -11.28 22.40 -4.38
C ASP A 949 -10.95 20.91 -4.19
N TYR A 950 -10.08 20.60 -3.22
CA TYR A 950 -9.78 19.22 -2.88
C TYR A 950 -11.00 18.50 -2.31
N HIS A 951 -11.77 19.16 -1.44
CA HIS A 951 -12.93 18.57 -0.79
C HIS A 951 -13.99 18.16 -1.82
N LYS A 952 -14.24 19.03 -2.82
CA LYS A 952 -15.12 18.74 -3.95
C LYS A 952 -14.70 17.50 -4.73
N ASN A 953 -13.40 17.34 -4.98
CA ASN A 953 -12.89 16.21 -5.76
C ASN A 953 -12.83 14.91 -4.94
N PHE A 954 -12.39 15.00 -3.69
CA PHE A 954 -12.17 13.83 -2.85
C PHE A 954 -13.47 13.36 -2.17
N TRP A 955 -14.23 14.23 -1.51
CA TRP A 955 -15.49 13.82 -0.85
C TRP A 955 -16.72 13.92 -1.77
N GLY A 956 -16.59 14.53 -2.95
CA GLY A 956 -17.72 14.68 -3.89
C GLY A 956 -18.74 15.73 -3.46
N GLU A 957 -18.44 16.51 -2.42
CA GLU A 957 -19.32 17.50 -1.81
C GLU A 957 -18.80 18.91 -2.07
N GLU A 958 -19.66 19.77 -2.62
CA GLU A 958 -19.36 21.19 -2.84
C GLU A 958 -19.80 22.02 -1.64
N VAL A 959 -18.83 22.36 -0.78
CA VAL A 959 -19.06 23.09 0.47
C VAL A 959 -18.30 24.41 0.42
N ASP A 960 -18.97 25.52 0.76
CA ASP A 960 -18.36 26.84 0.68
C ASP A 960 -17.55 27.23 1.92
N PHE A 961 -16.34 26.68 2.03
CA PHE A 961 -15.40 27.03 3.10
C PHE A 961 -14.84 28.46 2.99
N VAL A 962 -14.99 29.12 1.84
CA VAL A 962 -14.44 30.48 1.62
C VAL A 962 -15.45 31.55 2.02
N GLY A 963 -16.72 31.37 1.66
CA GLY A 963 -17.82 32.21 2.12
C GLY A 963 -18.14 31.99 3.60
N ASN A 964 -18.16 30.72 4.04
CA ASN A 964 -18.52 30.30 5.40
C ASN A 964 -17.39 29.49 6.09
N PRO A 965 -16.24 30.11 6.43
CA PRO A 965 -15.10 29.39 7.01
C PRO A 965 -15.36 28.81 8.41
N ASP A 966 -16.38 29.28 9.13
CA ASP A 966 -16.70 28.81 10.48
C ASP A 966 -17.21 27.36 10.51
N ILE A 967 -17.70 26.82 9.39
CA ILE A 967 -18.14 25.41 9.31
C ILE A 967 -17.01 24.41 9.60
N LEU A 968 -15.73 24.82 9.53
CA LEU A 968 -14.59 23.99 9.93
C LEU A 968 -14.51 23.71 11.43
N HIS A 969 -15.31 24.40 12.27
CA HIS A 969 -15.35 24.13 13.71
C HIS A 969 -16.77 23.97 14.27
N THR A 970 -17.81 24.42 13.54
CA THR A 970 -19.21 24.19 13.94
C THR A 970 -19.80 22.91 13.37
N GLN A 971 -19.18 22.32 12.34
CA GLN A 971 -19.53 21.00 11.81
C GLN A 971 -18.30 20.09 11.84
N TYR A 972 -18.23 19.25 12.87
CA TYR A 972 -17.01 18.51 13.24
C TYR A 972 -16.47 17.60 12.14
N GLN A 973 -17.33 17.06 11.26
CA GLN A 973 -16.89 16.30 10.09
C GLN A 973 -15.87 17.09 9.23
N TYR A 974 -16.06 18.40 9.05
CA TYR A 974 -15.14 19.24 8.28
C TYR A 974 -13.88 19.60 9.07
N SER A 975 -13.95 19.63 10.41
CA SER A 975 -12.74 19.70 11.25
C SER A 975 -11.82 18.52 10.98
N VAL A 976 -12.38 17.30 10.92
CA VAL A 976 -11.64 16.06 10.63
C VAL A 976 -11.09 16.08 9.21
N ARG A 977 -11.97 16.32 8.22
CA ARG A 977 -11.61 16.29 6.80
C ARG A 977 -10.54 17.31 6.43
N SER A 978 -10.47 18.47 7.10
CA SER A 978 -9.39 19.44 6.89
C SER A 978 -8.01 18.92 7.33
N GLY A 979 -7.94 18.15 8.43
CA GLY A 979 -6.71 17.50 8.87
C GLY A 979 -6.30 16.34 7.95
N VAL A 980 -7.28 15.54 7.52
CA VAL A 980 -7.08 14.44 6.56
C VAL A 980 -6.64 14.96 5.20
N TYR A 981 -7.21 16.08 4.73
CA TYR A 981 -6.77 16.76 3.52
C TYR A 981 -5.28 17.07 3.55
N PHE A 982 -4.80 17.68 4.64
CA PHE A 982 -3.38 18.01 4.77
C PHE A 982 -2.51 16.75 4.81
N TRP A 983 -2.95 15.72 5.53
CA TRP A 983 -2.28 14.42 5.61
C TRP A 983 -2.10 13.75 4.25
N LEU A 984 -3.17 13.70 3.45
CA LEU A 984 -3.18 13.06 2.13
C LEU A 984 -2.45 13.89 1.08
N LYS A 985 -2.74 15.19 0.97
CA LYS A 985 -2.15 16.07 -0.04
C LYS A 985 -0.63 16.10 0.03
N ASN A 986 -0.08 16.01 1.24
CA ASN A 986 1.37 16.03 1.46
C ASN A 986 2.00 14.64 1.59
N ASN A 987 1.24 13.57 1.31
CA ASN A 987 1.70 12.17 1.40
C ASN A 987 2.35 11.81 2.74
N LEU A 988 1.85 12.37 3.85
CA LEU A 988 2.47 12.18 5.18
C LEU A 988 2.44 10.71 5.63
N PHE A 989 1.49 9.92 5.12
CA PHE A 989 1.45 8.47 5.34
C PHE A 989 2.68 7.74 4.78
N VAL A 990 3.26 8.21 3.66
CA VAL A 990 4.47 7.61 3.08
C VAL A 990 5.68 7.83 3.99
N GLU A 991 5.77 9.01 4.60
CA GLU A 991 6.82 9.31 5.58
C GLU A 991 6.63 8.51 6.88
N ALA A 992 5.37 8.33 7.31
CA ALA A 992 5.03 7.51 8.46
C ALA A 992 5.39 6.03 8.25
N ASP A 993 5.19 5.50 7.05
CA ASP A 993 5.53 4.11 6.69
C ASP A 993 7.02 3.80 6.74
N LYS A 994 7.88 4.82 6.75
CA LYS A 994 9.33 4.64 6.88
C LYS A 994 9.77 4.23 8.28
N GLY A 995 8.88 4.33 9.28
CA GLY A 995 9.15 3.82 10.63
C GLY A 995 8.73 4.77 11.77
N ASP A 996 9.13 4.37 12.97
CA ASP A 996 8.80 4.97 14.26
C ASP A 996 9.98 5.73 14.90
N ALA A 997 11.11 5.84 14.21
CA ALA A 997 12.27 6.56 14.74
C ALA A 997 12.02 8.07 14.79
N GLU A 998 12.78 8.75 15.66
CA GLU A 998 12.72 10.22 15.81
C GLU A 998 12.89 10.97 14.49
N ALA A 999 13.74 10.46 13.60
CA ALA A 999 13.96 11.02 12.27
C ALA A 999 12.69 10.99 11.39
N ASN A 1000 11.86 9.94 11.50
CA ASN A 1000 10.60 9.82 10.77
C ASN A 1000 9.57 10.84 11.27
N VAL A 1001 9.45 10.99 12.59
CA VAL A 1001 8.59 12.01 13.21
C VAL A 1001 9.03 13.42 12.81
N ASN A 1002 10.34 13.65 12.75
CA ASN A 1002 10.91 14.93 12.31
C ASN A 1002 10.65 15.20 10.82
N ALA A 1003 10.75 14.19 9.95
CA ALA A 1003 10.44 14.34 8.53
C ALA A 1003 8.98 14.79 8.31
N ILE A 1004 8.03 14.19 9.03
CA ILE A 1004 6.61 14.61 9.01
C ILE A 1004 6.45 16.03 9.57
N THR A 1005 7.11 16.33 10.68
CA THR A 1005 7.08 17.66 11.31
C THR A 1005 7.60 18.73 10.35
N ALA A 1006 8.67 18.45 9.61
CA ALA A 1006 9.27 19.39 8.66
C ALA A 1006 8.32 19.75 7.51
N ILE A 1007 7.47 18.82 7.07
CA ILE A 1007 6.45 19.09 6.06
C ILE A 1007 5.31 19.94 6.64
N ILE A 1008 4.94 19.70 7.89
CA ILE A 1008 3.87 20.44 8.56
C ILE A 1008 4.31 21.87 8.91
N ASN A 1009 5.49 22.02 9.51
CA ASN A 1009 6.02 23.30 9.96
C ASN A 1009 7.55 23.27 10.05
N LEU A 1010 8.21 23.49 8.90
CA LEU A 1010 9.67 23.51 8.80
C LEU A 1010 10.28 24.56 9.73
N GLY A 1011 11.33 24.17 10.47
CA GLY A 1011 12.04 25.08 11.39
C GLY A 1011 11.30 25.44 12.69
N THR A 1012 10.20 24.76 13.04
CA THR A 1012 9.52 24.92 14.33
C THR A 1012 10.40 24.54 15.53
N ASP A 1013 10.15 25.09 16.71
CA ASP A 1013 10.74 24.66 18.00
C ASP A 1013 10.00 23.44 18.61
N SER A 1014 8.90 22.99 17.98
CA SER A 1014 8.02 21.95 18.51
C SER A 1014 8.42 20.50 18.16
N TYR A 1015 9.57 20.27 17.52
CA TYR A 1015 10.03 18.93 17.16
C TYR A 1015 10.07 17.99 18.37
N ASP A 1016 10.69 18.42 19.47
CA ASP A 1016 10.84 17.60 20.68
C ASP A 1016 9.49 17.21 21.29
N LYS A 1017 8.53 18.13 21.28
CA LYS A 1017 7.17 17.87 21.77
C LYS A 1017 6.43 16.87 20.90
N ARG A 1018 6.55 16.98 19.57
CA ARG A 1018 5.94 16.04 18.61
C ARG A 1018 6.53 14.64 18.74
N ARG A 1019 7.86 14.53 18.93
CA ARG A 1019 8.52 13.25 19.25
C ARG A 1019 8.02 12.67 20.57
N ALA A 1020 7.89 13.49 21.60
CA ALA A 1020 7.36 13.05 22.89
C ALA A 1020 5.90 12.58 22.78
N HIS A 1021 5.04 13.28 22.03
CA HIS A 1021 3.67 12.86 21.77
C HIS A 1021 3.61 11.53 21.02
N PHE A 1022 4.40 11.38 19.95
CA PHE A 1022 4.48 10.13 19.21
C PHE A 1022 4.95 8.97 20.11
N LYS A 1023 6.05 9.15 20.84
CA LYS A 1023 6.59 8.16 21.77
C LYS A 1023 5.56 7.76 22.82
N ARG A 1024 4.82 8.73 23.38
CA ARG A 1024 3.76 8.46 24.34
C ARG A 1024 2.66 7.59 23.72
N ILE A 1025 2.12 8.01 22.58
CA ILE A 1025 0.99 7.35 21.91
C ILE A 1025 1.37 5.93 21.45
N TYR A 1026 2.54 5.78 20.80
CA TYR A 1026 2.94 4.54 20.12
C TYR A 1026 3.73 3.57 21.02
N HIS A 1027 4.71 4.05 21.79
CA HIS A 1027 5.60 3.17 22.55
C HIS A 1027 5.19 2.98 24.01
N VAL A 1028 4.70 4.03 24.67
CA VAL A 1028 4.44 4.02 26.12
C VAL A 1028 3.02 3.55 26.42
N GLU A 1029 2.02 4.29 25.94
CA GLU A 1029 0.62 4.03 26.25
C GLU A 1029 -0.06 3.11 25.24
N LYS A 1030 0.55 2.95 24.05
CA LYS A 1030 0.11 2.00 23.02
C LYS A 1030 -1.38 2.16 22.72
N ILE A 1031 -1.82 3.40 22.57
CA ILE A 1031 -3.24 3.80 22.56
C ILE A 1031 -4.02 3.05 21.48
N PHE A 1032 -3.34 2.74 20.37
CA PHE A 1032 -3.91 2.11 19.18
C PHE A 1032 -3.42 0.68 18.96
N ASP A 1033 -2.83 -0.02 19.93
CA ASP A 1033 -2.34 -1.40 19.71
C ASP A 1033 -3.48 -2.44 19.61
N SER A 1034 -4.69 -2.09 20.03
CA SER A 1034 -5.85 -2.99 20.12
C SER A 1034 -6.93 -2.76 19.05
N ILE A 1035 -6.65 -1.92 18.04
CA ILE A 1035 -7.63 -1.56 16.98
C ILE A 1035 -7.59 -2.48 15.77
#